data_AF-A0A0P1EWK6-F1
#
_entry.id   AF-A0A0P1EWK6-F1
#
_cell.length_a   1.000
_cell.length_b   1.000
_cell.length_c   1.000
_cell.angle_alpha   90.00
_cell.angle_beta   90.00
_cell.angle_gamma   90.00
#
_symmetry.space_group_name_H-M   'P 1'
#
loop_
_entity.id
_entity.type
_entity.pdbx_description
1 polymer ?
#
loop_
_entity_poly.entity_id
_entity_poly.type
_entity_poly.pdbx_seq_one_letter_code
_entity_poly.pdbx_strand_id
1 'polypeptide(L)'
;MQNFNGKTAFITGGAGGIGLAIASSLGDWGAKIMLSDLSEDRLKEAVASLVEKGVDADYVVCDVANADSVDLAARRTLERFDKVHILVNNAGVSCGGPTGEIPLDDWHWSVGINLMGVVHGVEIFTPLIKAHGEGGHIINTASIAGHIAFASGAPYVATKFAVVGYSETLREDLAGSGIGVSVLCPAWVRTDINKSQTMRPSRSKMDNVEASESMKLVETLVDNGMDPSVIGNLVVDTIQQDRFYAFTHAEMLPHIEARTERLRADYAASLASIERRDGAYEASGDLEVLIIGAGFSGVCAGIKLREAGITNFRIYDKADGIGGTWYLNTYPGAACDIQSHFYSYSFEPNPNWSRLYAPQPEIQAYIEHCADKYGVRKHIRLERKIASIIYDDVDGVWTTTFEDGEVVRSRFVINGSGGLHEPNYAPFKGDDRYQGVKMHTARWDHSFDPTNKRIAVIGSAASAIQAVPQLAKVAAKVSLYQRTPNYIAPRLDFSYTDEQIEAYRVDPTLIKTDRDDMYWDRENRLYPIVKNEAIRRAAAEDIKSAMRSQVTKTEYHDALMPDYELGCKRILISDDFLPSLNRDNVALITSPIAEMTETGIITENGVSEEFDAIIYATGFDVQGHQFSMDIRGEEGLALSKWWENGSEAYRATMVPHFPNYFLVTGPNAGVGTTSIVHLIEQSVGWIVQAVQKAGNDLSVTVSNEVTRSYNEALQKELSQTVWASGCKSWYLTDDGRIETLFPGNAQDFEAQMRDVDPSEVTFFKLEGGRKETVDLMLAAPEVSTSVKPYEGTFDPAFKDVAEAFAANFADRGEVGASLCLAVDGKTVVDIWGGISAPASKAAWQRDTIVPVYSCTKAATAMCAHLLVDRGLLDLDAAVANYWPEFAANGKDCVTVRMLLNHSAGIPALQAKVPPQGFIDFEATAAMFAAQAPFWTPGTKNGYHMVSFGWLVGEVVRRVSGKSLGAFFRDEIAGPLGLDFWIGLPASEEKRLAQAIPFVPPAGTPPSEFLTTLMSDPGSIQFLSFMNTGGFDMNQRAYRAAEIGGAGGVANARGLAGMFAPLTTAKGYLSRSRIDAMRKPSMETERDETLLIPTRFAEGFMLSMPNPKQPAGASVRLGEGAFGHVGMGGSIGFADPNAGFAMGYAMNKLGGGILLNERGQSLVDAAYATVGETV
;
A
#
# COMPACT_ATOMS: atom_id res chain seq x y z
N MET A 1 -13.12 41.08 -1.29
CA MET A 1 -14.09 42.14 -1.68
C MET A 1 -13.33 43.46 -1.89
N GLN A 2 -13.36 44.08 -3.08
CA GLN A 2 -12.48 45.25 -3.39
C GLN A 2 -13.11 46.63 -3.14
N ASN A 3 -14.44 46.76 -3.14
CA ASN A 3 -15.17 48.02 -2.95
C ASN A 3 -16.21 47.87 -1.84
N PHE A 4 -16.23 48.83 -0.91
CA PHE A 4 -17.12 48.83 0.26
C PHE A 4 -18.30 49.81 0.13
N ASN A 5 -18.32 50.64 -0.92
CA ASN A 5 -19.40 51.61 -1.15
C ASN A 5 -20.77 50.90 -1.24
N GLY A 6 -21.67 51.29 -0.33
CA GLY A 6 -23.03 50.74 -0.27
C GLY A 6 -23.12 49.33 0.34
N LYS A 7 -22.00 48.75 0.79
CA LYS A 7 -21.98 47.50 1.56
C LYS A 7 -22.26 47.79 3.02
N THR A 8 -22.87 46.83 3.73
CA THR A 8 -23.25 47.00 5.13
C THR A 8 -22.43 46.06 6.01
N ALA A 9 -21.83 46.58 7.06
CA ALA A 9 -21.09 45.81 8.05
C ALA A 9 -21.87 45.74 9.38
N PHE A 10 -22.08 44.53 9.89
CA PHE A 10 -22.56 44.29 11.25
C PHE A 10 -21.39 43.92 12.15
N ILE A 11 -21.18 44.67 13.22
CA ILE A 11 -19.99 44.57 14.07
C ILE A 11 -20.39 44.42 15.52
N THR A 12 -20.04 43.28 16.13
CA THR A 12 -20.27 43.01 17.55
C THR A 12 -19.11 43.53 18.41
N GLY A 13 -19.41 43.96 19.65
CA GLY A 13 -18.44 44.68 20.48
C GLY A 13 -18.03 46.01 19.83
N GLY A 14 -18.98 46.66 19.16
CA GLY A 14 -18.75 47.81 18.28
C GLY A 14 -18.66 49.15 19.00
N ALA A 15 -18.96 49.21 20.30
CA ALA A 15 -19.01 50.48 21.04
C ALA A 15 -17.63 51.05 21.42
N GLY A 16 -16.53 50.33 21.16
CA GLY A 16 -15.17 50.80 21.45
C GLY A 16 -14.08 49.85 20.95
N GLY A 17 -12.81 50.21 21.20
CA GLY A 17 -11.65 49.37 20.91
C GLY A 17 -11.54 48.92 19.45
N ILE A 18 -11.25 47.63 19.23
CA ILE A 18 -11.08 47.03 17.89
C ILE A 18 -12.36 47.15 17.06
N GLY A 19 -13.54 46.90 17.65
CA GLY A 19 -14.82 46.92 16.93
C GLY A 19 -15.12 48.30 16.33
N LEU A 20 -14.98 49.36 17.14
CA LEU A 20 -15.18 50.74 16.68
C LEU A 20 -14.12 51.17 15.65
N ALA A 21 -12.88 50.70 15.78
CA ALA A 21 -11.84 50.99 14.80
C ALA A 21 -12.10 50.31 13.45
N ILE A 22 -12.52 49.04 13.44
CA ILE A 22 -12.95 48.34 12.22
C ILE A 22 -14.14 49.06 11.59
N ALA A 23 -15.11 49.51 12.40
CA ALA A 23 -16.25 50.29 11.95
C ALA A 23 -15.86 51.60 11.27
N SER A 24 -14.96 52.38 11.89
CA SER A 24 -14.45 53.62 11.30
C SER A 24 -13.70 53.34 9.99
N SER A 25 -12.80 52.35 9.95
CA SER A 25 -12.05 52.03 8.74
C SER A 25 -12.97 51.55 7.61
N LEU A 26 -13.95 50.67 7.86
CA LEU A 26 -14.90 50.25 6.83
C LEU A 26 -15.78 51.42 6.36
N GLY A 27 -16.18 52.30 7.27
CA GLY A 27 -16.95 53.52 6.98
C GLY A 27 -16.19 54.51 6.10
N ASP A 28 -14.89 54.72 6.37
CA ASP A 28 -14.00 55.56 5.54
C ASP A 28 -13.90 55.05 4.08
N TRP A 29 -14.10 53.74 3.89
CA TRP A 29 -14.15 53.10 2.57
C TRP A 29 -15.56 53.00 1.97
N GLY A 30 -16.57 53.58 2.63
CA GLY A 30 -17.93 53.74 2.13
C GLY A 30 -18.94 52.68 2.57
N ALA A 31 -18.60 51.84 3.56
CA ALA A 31 -19.55 50.91 4.15
C ALA A 31 -20.56 51.61 5.07
N LYS A 32 -21.79 51.11 5.09
CA LYS A 32 -22.80 51.42 6.11
C LYS A 32 -22.55 50.55 7.33
N ILE A 33 -22.72 51.09 8.52
CA ILE A 33 -22.30 50.42 9.76
C ILE A 33 -23.49 50.19 10.68
N MET A 34 -23.69 48.93 11.09
CA MET A 34 -24.52 48.58 12.23
C MET A 34 -23.65 48.12 13.40
N LEU A 35 -23.63 48.91 14.47
CA LEU A 35 -22.90 48.56 15.69
C LEU A 35 -23.79 47.77 16.66
N SER A 36 -23.20 46.77 17.30
CA SER A 36 -23.82 45.99 18.35
C SER A 36 -22.92 45.88 19.57
N ASP A 37 -23.51 46.09 20.75
CA ASP A 37 -22.88 45.98 22.07
C ASP A 37 -23.98 45.83 23.16
N LEU A 38 -23.58 45.57 24.40
CA LEU A 38 -24.48 45.48 25.55
C LEU A 38 -24.89 46.87 26.07
N SER A 39 -24.04 47.88 25.89
CA SER A 39 -24.22 49.21 26.47
C SER A 39 -24.83 50.18 25.47
N GLU A 40 -26.12 50.49 25.64
CA GLU A 40 -26.84 51.42 24.76
C GLU A 40 -26.22 52.82 24.75
N ASP A 41 -25.79 53.34 25.90
CA ASP A 41 -25.18 54.68 25.99
C ASP A 41 -23.86 54.75 25.21
N ARG A 42 -23.00 53.74 25.34
CA ARG A 42 -21.74 53.68 24.58
C ARG A 42 -21.98 53.50 23.09
N LEU A 43 -23.01 52.76 22.68
CA LEU A 43 -23.42 52.65 21.28
C LEU A 43 -23.86 54.00 20.70
N LYS A 44 -24.66 54.77 21.45
CA LYS A 44 -25.09 56.12 21.03
C LYS A 44 -23.89 57.05 20.80
N GLU A 45 -22.92 57.03 21.70
CA GLU A 45 -21.68 57.82 21.58
C GLU A 45 -20.85 57.37 20.36
N ALA A 46 -20.66 56.06 20.19
CA ALA A 46 -19.92 55.50 19.07
C ALA A 46 -20.55 55.83 17.71
N VAL A 47 -21.88 55.66 17.57
CA VAL A 47 -22.61 56.01 16.35
C VAL A 47 -22.55 57.52 16.08
N ALA A 48 -22.72 58.36 17.11
CA ALA A 48 -22.59 59.81 16.95
C ALA A 48 -21.21 60.20 16.36
N SER A 49 -20.14 59.55 16.83
CA SER A 49 -18.78 59.78 16.33
C SER A 49 -18.58 59.35 14.87
N LEU A 50 -19.27 58.30 14.40
CA LEU A 50 -19.22 57.84 13.01
C LEU A 50 -20.06 58.74 12.10
N VAL A 51 -21.23 59.18 12.56
CA VAL A 51 -22.12 60.10 11.84
C VAL A 51 -21.47 61.48 11.68
N GLU A 52 -20.75 61.97 12.69
CA GLU A 52 -19.98 63.23 12.59
C GLU A 52 -18.90 63.16 11.49
N LYS A 53 -18.36 61.97 11.21
CA LYS A 53 -17.44 61.71 10.09
C LYS A 53 -18.14 61.48 8.74
N GLY A 54 -19.47 61.53 8.70
CA GLY A 54 -20.26 61.32 7.49
C GLY A 54 -20.54 59.85 7.15
N VAL A 55 -20.31 58.92 8.09
CA VAL A 55 -20.62 57.49 7.89
C VAL A 55 -22.11 57.24 8.17
N ASP A 56 -22.78 56.50 7.27
CA ASP A 56 -24.15 56.04 7.47
C ASP A 56 -24.17 54.90 8.51
N ALA A 57 -24.36 55.26 9.78
CA ALA A 57 -24.26 54.35 10.92
C ALA A 57 -25.53 54.33 11.78
N ASP A 58 -25.81 53.17 12.36
CA ASP A 58 -26.88 52.95 13.35
C ASP A 58 -26.45 51.89 14.37
N TYR A 59 -27.25 51.67 15.42
CA TYR A 59 -26.93 50.67 16.46
C TYR A 59 -28.11 49.78 16.86
N VAL A 60 -27.78 48.63 17.43
CA VAL A 60 -28.72 47.75 18.12
C VAL A 60 -28.07 47.13 19.36
N VAL A 61 -28.78 47.16 20.48
CA VAL A 61 -28.32 46.48 21.70
C VAL A 61 -28.43 44.98 21.51
N CYS A 62 -27.34 44.24 21.75
CA CYS A 62 -27.36 42.79 21.60
C CYS A 62 -26.36 42.08 22.51
N ASP A 63 -26.86 41.04 23.17
CA ASP A 63 -26.07 40.09 23.92
C ASP A 63 -25.69 38.92 23.02
N VAL A 64 -24.43 38.87 22.62
CA VAL A 64 -23.93 37.81 21.72
C VAL A 64 -24.01 36.41 22.33
N ALA A 65 -24.06 36.29 23.67
CA ALA A 65 -24.21 34.99 24.32
C ALA A 65 -25.63 34.41 24.17
N ASN A 66 -26.60 35.20 23.70
CA ASN A 66 -27.98 34.79 23.48
C ASN A 66 -28.34 34.82 21.99
N ALA A 67 -28.56 33.65 21.39
CA ALA A 67 -28.91 33.52 19.97
C ALA A 67 -30.15 34.35 19.57
N ASP A 68 -31.19 34.42 20.41
CA ASP A 68 -32.40 35.20 20.12
C ASP A 68 -32.09 36.71 20.06
N SER A 69 -31.14 37.18 20.88
CA SER A 69 -30.69 38.57 20.86
C SER A 69 -29.89 38.88 19.60
N VAL A 70 -29.06 37.95 19.12
CA VAL A 70 -28.30 38.10 17.87
C VAL A 70 -29.23 38.10 16.67
N ASP A 71 -30.25 37.25 16.67
CA ASP A 71 -31.26 37.18 15.60
C ASP A 71 -32.10 38.46 15.54
N LEU A 72 -32.53 38.98 16.70
CA LEU A 72 -33.21 40.28 16.75
C LEU A 72 -32.32 41.41 16.19
N ALA A 73 -31.03 41.42 16.53
CA ALA A 73 -30.09 42.40 16.00
C ALA A 73 -29.93 42.28 14.48
N ALA A 74 -29.88 41.05 13.96
CA ALA A 74 -29.83 40.82 12.52
C ALA A 74 -31.07 41.37 11.81
N ARG A 75 -32.28 41.09 12.34
CA ARG A 75 -33.53 41.65 11.79
C ARG A 75 -33.54 43.19 11.80
N ARG A 76 -33.14 43.82 12.91
CA ARG A 76 -33.02 45.29 13.00
C ARG A 76 -32.03 45.85 12.00
N THR A 77 -30.94 45.14 11.74
CA THR A 77 -29.96 45.52 10.73
C THR A 77 -30.57 45.54 9.33
N LEU A 78 -31.33 44.49 8.99
CA LEU A 78 -32.04 44.41 7.71
C LEU A 78 -33.15 45.47 7.60
N GLU A 79 -33.89 45.75 8.67
CA GLU A 79 -34.90 46.82 8.70
C GLU A 79 -34.28 48.19 8.36
N ARG A 80 -33.05 48.47 8.83
CA ARG A 80 -32.36 49.75 8.63
C ARG A 80 -31.60 49.86 7.30
N PHE A 81 -30.95 48.77 6.87
CA PHE A 81 -29.97 48.78 5.79
C PHE A 81 -30.25 47.81 4.66
N ASP A 82 -31.37 47.08 4.69
CA ASP A 82 -31.83 46.07 3.73
C ASP A 82 -30.96 44.79 3.68
N LYS A 83 -29.64 44.93 3.71
CA LYS A 83 -28.68 43.81 3.54
C LYS A 83 -27.52 43.92 4.51
N VAL A 84 -26.87 42.79 4.80
CA VAL A 84 -25.59 42.71 5.51
C VAL A 84 -24.59 41.99 4.63
N HIS A 85 -23.42 42.58 4.44
CA HIS A 85 -22.37 42.06 3.56
C HIS A 85 -21.13 41.63 4.33
N ILE A 86 -20.86 42.28 5.47
CA ILE A 86 -19.68 42.02 6.29
C ILE A 86 -20.15 41.72 7.70
N LEU A 87 -19.77 40.55 8.21
CA LEU A 87 -19.96 40.19 9.61
C LEU A 87 -18.62 40.27 10.32
N VAL A 88 -18.56 41.05 11.40
CA VAL A 88 -17.38 41.11 12.26
C VAL A 88 -17.78 40.64 13.66
N ASN A 89 -17.48 39.37 13.94
CA ASN A 89 -17.62 38.78 15.26
C ASN A 89 -16.41 39.18 16.12
N ASN A 90 -16.51 40.35 16.76
CA ASN A 90 -15.44 40.94 17.56
C ASN A 90 -15.71 40.95 19.07
N ALA A 91 -16.97 40.85 19.50
CA ALA A 91 -17.29 40.80 20.92
C ALA A 91 -16.50 39.69 21.64
N GLY A 92 -15.91 40.04 22.79
CA GLY A 92 -15.09 39.11 23.55
C GLY A 92 -14.78 39.62 24.94
N VAL A 93 -14.46 38.70 25.83
CA VAL A 93 -14.08 38.93 27.22
C VAL A 93 -12.82 38.14 27.57
N SER A 94 -11.96 38.73 28.40
CA SER A 94 -10.84 38.02 29.01
C SER A 94 -11.26 37.40 30.33
N CYS A 95 -11.00 36.10 30.50
CA CYS A 95 -11.03 35.47 31.81
C CYS A 95 -9.93 34.42 31.99
N GLY A 96 -9.57 34.16 33.25
CA GLY A 96 -8.40 33.39 33.61
C GLY A 96 -8.18 33.35 35.12
N GLY A 97 -7.39 32.39 35.58
CA GLY A 97 -7.06 32.11 36.97
C GLY A 97 -6.26 30.81 37.06
N PRO A 98 -5.78 30.43 38.26
CA PRO A 98 -5.08 29.16 38.44
C PRO A 98 -5.96 27.98 38.00
N THR A 99 -5.37 27.04 37.26
CA THR A 99 -6.08 25.81 36.83
C THR A 99 -6.56 25.04 38.06
N GLY A 100 -7.84 24.68 38.08
CA GLY A 100 -8.49 24.03 39.24
C GLY A 100 -9.21 24.97 40.20
N GLU A 101 -9.01 26.29 40.07
CA GLU A 101 -9.62 27.31 40.94
C GLU A 101 -10.62 28.23 40.22
N ILE A 102 -10.75 28.11 38.89
CA ILE A 102 -11.66 28.91 38.08
C ILE A 102 -13.11 28.38 38.25
N PRO A 103 -14.07 29.20 38.72
CA PRO A 103 -15.46 28.79 38.82
C PRO A 103 -16.07 28.43 37.45
N LEU A 104 -16.93 27.40 37.42
CA LEU A 104 -17.57 26.97 36.16
C LEU A 104 -18.46 28.05 35.54
N ASP A 105 -19.07 28.92 36.36
CA ASP A 105 -19.87 30.04 35.86
C ASP A 105 -19.03 31.01 35.00
N ASP A 106 -17.75 31.21 35.33
CA ASP A 106 -16.83 32.03 34.53
C ASP A 106 -16.44 31.33 33.22
N TRP A 107 -16.32 29.99 33.24
CA TRP A 107 -16.14 29.19 32.02
C TRP A 107 -17.35 29.32 31.09
N HIS A 108 -18.56 29.12 31.62
CA HIS A 108 -19.80 29.25 30.84
C HIS A 108 -19.96 30.64 30.25
N TRP A 109 -19.65 31.68 31.04
CA TRP A 109 -19.68 33.06 30.57
C TRP A 109 -18.67 33.31 29.44
N SER A 110 -17.41 32.88 29.61
CA SER A 110 -16.37 33.08 28.61
C SER A 110 -16.64 32.28 27.33
N VAL A 111 -17.12 31.04 27.43
CA VAL A 111 -17.50 30.21 26.28
C VAL A 111 -18.72 30.80 25.58
N GLY A 112 -19.73 31.21 26.35
CA GLY A 112 -20.95 31.84 25.86
C GLY A 112 -20.66 33.08 25.00
N ILE A 113 -19.73 33.94 25.44
CA ILE A 113 -19.40 35.16 24.71
C ILE A 113 -18.36 34.90 23.61
N ASN A 114 -17.18 34.34 23.96
CA ASN A 114 -16.05 34.28 23.03
C ASN A 114 -16.21 33.26 21.91
N LEU A 115 -16.92 32.15 22.17
CA LEU A 115 -17.11 31.07 21.20
C LEU A 115 -18.56 31.04 20.71
N MET A 116 -19.52 30.86 21.61
CA MET A 116 -20.93 30.78 21.19
C MET A 116 -21.42 32.08 20.57
N GLY A 117 -20.93 33.25 21.00
CA GLY A 117 -21.23 34.51 20.32
C GLY A 117 -20.74 34.55 18.86
N VAL A 118 -19.58 33.95 18.57
CA VAL A 118 -19.09 33.77 17.20
C VAL A 118 -19.99 32.80 16.45
N VAL A 119 -20.34 31.65 17.07
CA VAL A 119 -21.25 30.66 16.48
C VAL A 119 -22.60 31.29 16.15
N HIS A 120 -23.24 31.98 17.10
CA HIS A 120 -24.52 32.65 16.87
C HIS A 120 -24.40 33.67 15.73
N GLY A 121 -23.36 34.51 15.74
CA GLY A 121 -23.12 35.47 14.67
C GLY A 121 -22.99 34.79 13.31
N VAL A 122 -22.15 33.77 13.19
CA VAL A 122 -21.96 33.00 11.95
C VAL A 122 -23.26 32.34 11.51
N GLU A 123 -23.91 31.56 12.37
CA GLU A 123 -25.11 30.79 12.02
C GLU A 123 -26.29 31.69 11.63
N ILE A 124 -26.40 32.89 12.21
CA ILE A 124 -27.50 33.82 11.95
C ILE A 124 -27.21 34.70 10.74
N PHE A 125 -26.01 35.29 10.63
CA PHE A 125 -25.72 36.26 9.57
C PHE A 125 -25.22 35.62 8.27
N THR A 126 -24.61 34.44 8.30
CA THR A 126 -24.16 33.76 7.08
C THR A 126 -25.32 33.50 6.12
N PRO A 127 -26.48 32.95 6.56
CA PRO A 127 -27.65 32.83 5.69
C PRO A 127 -28.12 34.17 5.11
N LEU A 128 -28.05 35.25 5.89
CA LEU A 128 -28.47 36.59 5.44
C LEU A 128 -27.55 37.18 4.38
N ILE A 129 -26.23 37.02 4.55
CA ILE A 129 -25.23 37.42 3.55
C ILE A 129 -25.41 36.59 2.27
N LYS A 130 -25.61 35.27 2.41
CA LYS A 130 -25.90 34.37 1.28
C LYS A 130 -27.17 34.79 0.55
N ALA A 131 -28.23 35.16 1.28
CA ALA A 131 -29.56 35.40 0.72
C ALA A 131 -29.61 36.51 -0.33
N HIS A 132 -28.82 37.58 -0.18
CA HIS A 132 -28.82 38.66 -1.17
C HIS A 132 -27.83 38.44 -2.33
N GLY A 133 -26.97 37.42 -2.28
CA GLY A 133 -26.14 36.96 -3.40
C GLY A 133 -25.06 37.91 -3.90
N GLU A 134 -24.75 39.00 -3.19
CA GLU A 134 -23.74 39.99 -3.63
C GLU A 134 -22.32 39.68 -3.14
N GLY A 135 -22.11 38.48 -2.57
CA GLY A 135 -20.91 38.11 -1.85
C GLY A 135 -20.77 38.87 -0.52
N GLY A 136 -19.80 38.44 0.29
CA GLY A 136 -19.60 39.00 1.62
C GLY A 136 -18.26 38.67 2.23
N HIS A 137 -18.07 39.02 3.49
CA HIS A 137 -16.89 38.62 4.24
C HIS A 137 -17.21 38.43 5.72
N ILE A 138 -16.75 37.34 6.32
CA ILE A 138 -16.89 37.05 7.74
C ILE A 138 -15.54 37.14 8.42
N ILE A 139 -15.47 37.91 9.49
CA ILE A 139 -14.28 38.06 10.31
C ILE A 139 -14.59 37.61 11.71
N ASN A 140 -13.88 36.57 12.15
CA ASN A 140 -13.95 36.08 13.51
C ASN A 140 -12.71 36.55 14.27
N THR A 141 -12.92 37.26 15.37
CA THR A 141 -11.81 37.77 16.18
C THR A 141 -11.39 36.73 17.20
N ALA A 142 -10.29 36.04 16.89
CA ALA A 142 -9.63 35.15 17.81
C ALA A 142 -8.71 35.96 18.76
N SER A 143 -7.43 35.63 18.78
CA SER A 143 -6.33 36.28 19.48
C SER A 143 -5.05 35.56 19.07
N ILE A 144 -3.89 36.14 19.32
CA ILE A 144 -2.66 35.36 19.34
C ILE A 144 -2.75 34.17 20.31
N ALA A 145 -3.56 34.29 21.37
CA ALA A 145 -3.91 33.21 22.30
C ALA A 145 -4.65 32.02 21.64
N GLY A 146 -5.08 32.13 20.38
CA GLY A 146 -5.58 31.00 19.58
C GLY A 146 -4.47 30.15 18.96
N HIS A 147 -3.21 30.59 19.07
CA HIS A 147 -2.05 29.89 18.53
C HIS A 147 -0.97 29.60 19.59
N ILE A 148 -1.01 30.28 20.74
CA ILE A 148 -0.08 30.07 21.85
C ILE A 148 -0.83 29.97 23.18
N ALA A 149 -0.30 29.17 24.11
CA ALA A 149 -0.86 28.98 25.44
C ALA A 149 0.03 29.63 26.51
N PHE A 150 -0.58 30.17 27.56
CA PHE A 150 0.11 30.77 28.70
C PHE A 150 -0.59 30.43 30.02
N ALA A 151 0.18 30.46 31.12
CA ALA A 151 -0.31 30.12 32.45
C ALA A 151 -1.47 31.04 32.88
N SER A 152 -2.41 30.48 33.63
CA SER A 152 -3.62 31.16 34.12
C SER A 152 -4.60 31.68 33.05
N GLY A 153 -4.39 31.37 31.78
CA GLY A 153 -5.24 31.83 30.67
C GLY A 153 -6.32 30.84 30.21
N ALA A 154 -6.54 29.73 30.93
CA ALA A 154 -7.19 28.53 30.39
C ALA A 154 -8.52 28.76 29.64
N PRO A 155 -9.54 29.48 30.16
CA PRO A 155 -10.80 29.65 29.46
C PRO A 155 -10.68 30.59 28.24
N TYR A 156 -9.89 31.66 28.37
CA TYR A 156 -9.62 32.57 27.26
C TYR A 156 -8.85 31.88 26.13
N VAL A 157 -7.75 31.19 26.45
CA VAL A 157 -6.95 30.44 25.47
C VAL A 157 -7.80 29.36 24.79
N ALA A 158 -8.54 28.55 25.56
CA ALA A 158 -9.37 27.48 25.00
C ALA A 158 -10.42 28.02 24.01
N THR A 159 -11.13 29.09 24.39
CA THR A 159 -12.13 29.71 23.50
C THR A 159 -11.50 30.31 22.24
N LYS A 160 -10.32 30.94 22.33
CA LYS A 160 -9.64 31.50 21.16
C LYS A 160 -9.05 30.42 20.23
N PHE A 161 -8.55 29.31 20.76
CA PHE A 161 -8.17 28.13 19.95
C PHE A 161 -9.38 27.54 19.23
N ALA A 162 -10.53 27.45 19.91
CA ALA A 162 -11.77 26.99 19.30
C ALA A 162 -12.25 27.92 18.18
N VAL A 163 -12.12 29.24 18.34
CA VAL A 163 -12.46 30.20 17.27
C VAL A 163 -11.54 30.05 16.05
N VAL A 164 -10.23 29.80 16.25
CA VAL A 164 -9.32 29.52 15.13
C VAL A 164 -9.76 28.25 14.40
N GLY A 165 -9.93 27.14 15.12
CA GLY A 165 -10.35 25.86 14.52
C GLY A 165 -11.71 25.96 13.83
N TYR A 166 -12.69 26.63 14.45
CA TYR A 166 -14.00 26.86 13.84
C TYR A 166 -13.91 27.76 12.61
N SER A 167 -13.03 28.76 12.61
CA SER A 167 -12.83 29.63 11.44
C SER A 167 -12.10 28.92 10.30
N GLU A 168 -11.17 28.01 10.61
CA GLU A 168 -10.52 27.14 9.60
C GLU A 168 -11.56 26.25 8.94
N THR A 169 -12.44 25.62 9.72
CA THR A 169 -13.58 24.85 9.19
C THR A 169 -14.53 25.74 8.40
N LEU A 170 -14.92 26.91 8.93
CA LEU A 170 -15.82 27.85 8.26
C LEU A 170 -15.26 28.35 6.91
N ARG A 171 -13.94 28.50 6.79
CA ARG A 171 -13.28 28.90 5.54
C ARG A 171 -13.42 27.82 4.47
N GLU A 172 -13.25 26.56 4.85
CA GLU A 172 -13.48 25.42 3.95
C GLU A 172 -14.97 25.30 3.61
N ASP A 173 -15.87 25.45 4.60
CA ASP A 173 -17.32 25.36 4.42
C ASP A 173 -17.90 26.47 3.52
N LEU A 174 -17.28 27.66 3.51
CA LEU A 174 -17.70 28.80 2.68
C LEU A 174 -16.89 28.95 1.40
N ALA A 175 -15.97 28.03 1.10
CA ALA A 175 -15.21 28.03 -0.14
C ALA A 175 -16.16 28.03 -1.35
N GLY A 176 -15.94 28.94 -2.31
CA GLY A 176 -16.79 29.06 -3.49
C GLY A 176 -18.12 29.81 -3.30
N SER A 177 -18.51 30.17 -2.06
CA SER A 177 -19.77 30.90 -1.80
C SER A 177 -19.73 32.41 -2.12
N GLY A 178 -18.56 32.93 -2.52
CA GLY A 178 -18.33 34.37 -2.66
C GLY A 178 -18.27 35.12 -1.33
N ILE A 179 -18.30 34.40 -0.20
CA ILE A 179 -18.12 34.94 1.15
C ILE A 179 -16.72 34.56 1.63
N GLY A 180 -15.84 35.55 1.77
CA GLY A 180 -14.52 35.32 2.34
C GLY A 180 -14.63 35.09 3.86
N VAL A 181 -13.70 34.31 4.41
CA VAL A 181 -13.58 34.11 5.86
C VAL A 181 -12.17 34.48 6.29
N SER A 182 -12.06 35.25 7.37
CA SER A 182 -10.78 35.59 7.98
C SER A 182 -10.84 35.45 9.48
N VAL A 183 -9.72 35.05 10.07
CA VAL A 183 -9.53 35.02 11.52
C VAL A 183 -8.52 36.10 11.91
N LEU A 184 -8.99 37.03 12.74
CA LEU A 184 -8.18 38.14 13.26
C LEU A 184 -7.48 37.69 14.55
N CYS A 185 -6.16 37.75 14.57
CA CYS A 185 -5.32 37.25 15.67
C CYS A 185 -4.53 38.39 16.33
N PRO A 186 -5.20 39.26 17.12
CA PRO A 186 -4.54 40.36 17.84
C PRO A 186 -3.73 39.85 19.04
N ALA A 187 -2.58 40.47 19.29
CA ALA A 187 -1.90 40.40 20.59
C ALA A 187 -2.29 41.61 21.44
N TRP A 188 -1.36 42.50 21.78
CA TRP A 188 -1.62 43.64 22.67
C TRP A 188 -2.21 44.82 21.90
N VAL A 189 -3.50 45.11 22.10
CA VAL A 189 -4.20 46.23 21.45
C VAL A 189 -4.91 47.05 22.53
N ARG A 190 -4.80 48.38 22.45
CA ARG A 190 -5.40 49.30 23.44
C ARG A 190 -6.92 49.21 23.42
N THR A 191 -7.47 48.40 24.33
CA THR A 191 -8.90 48.07 24.41
C THR A 191 -9.31 47.83 25.86
N ASP A 192 -10.61 47.80 26.13
CA ASP A 192 -11.15 47.51 27.48
C ASP A 192 -11.24 46.00 27.78
N ILE A 193 -10.56 45.14 27.00
CA ILE A 193 -10.66 43.67 27.12
C ILE A 193 -10.18 43.15 28.48
N ASN A 194 -9.21 43.83 29.10
CA ASN A 194 -8.73 43.54 30.45
C ASN A 194 -9.75 43.92 31.53
N LYS A 195 -10.53 44.98 31.31
CA LYS A 195 -11.57 45.44 32.22
C LYS A 195 -12.75 44.48 32.27
N SER A 196 -12.95 43.60 31.29
CA SER A 196 -14.01 42.59 31.33
C SER A 196 -13.91 41.66 32.53
N GLN A 197 -12.73 41.50 33.14
CA GLN A 197 -12.57 40.74 34.37
C GLN A 197 -13.39 41.30 35.55
N THR A 198 -13.80 42.56 35.49
CA THR A 198 -14.72 43.16 36.47
C THR A 198 -16.17 42.74 36.31
N MET A 199 -16.50 42.08 35.20
CA MET A 199 -17.86 41.67 34.85
C MET A 199 -18.08 40.16 34.97
N ARG A 200 -17.09 39.42 35.49
CA ARG A 200 -17.19 37.97 35.67
C ARG A 200 -18.28 37.59 36.69
N PRO A 201 -19.09 36.55 36.44
CA PRO A 201 -20.12 36.10 37.38
C PRO A 201 -19.60 35.83 38.79
N SER A 202 -18.42 35.21 38.91
CA SER A 202 -17.79 34.86 40.19
C SER A 202 -17.40 36.07 41.06
N ARG A 203 -17.20 37.25 40.45
CA ARG A 203 -16.74 38.44 41.17
C ARG A 203 -17.76 38.95 42.18
N SER A 204 -19.05 38.72 41.94
CA SER A 204 -20.13 39.01 42.91
C SER A 204 -20.03 38.21 44.22
N LYS A 205 -19.21 37.14 44.26
CA LYS A 205 -18.95 36.29 45.43
C LYS A 205 -17.57 36.52 46.05
N MET A 206 -16.75 37.39 45.45
CA MET A 206 -15.37 37.70 45.86
C MET A 206 -15.19 39.20 46.05
N ASP A 207 -15.89 39.77 47.04
CA ASP A 207 -15.57 41.12 47.51
C ASP A 207 -14.22 41.07 48.25
N ASN A 208 -13.27 41.91 47.83
CA ASN A 208 -11.92 42.14 48.38
C ASN A 208 -10.79 41.18 47.97
N VAL A 209 -10.45 41.11 46.67
CA VAL A 209 -9.11 40.65 46.25
C VAL A 209 -8.40 41.77 45.48
N GLU A 210 -7.25 42.23 46.01
CA GLU A 210 -6.37 43.17 45.30
C GLU A 210 -5.87 42.56 43.98
N ALA A 211 -5.81 43.37 42.91
CA ALA A 211 -5.30 42.91 41.62
C ALA A 211 -3.84 42.45 41.73
N SER A 212 -3.56 41.21 41.31
CA SER A 212 -2.21 40.63 41.34
C SER A 212 -1.24 41.42 40.45
N GLU A 213 0.07 41.36 40.74
CA GLU A 213 1.11 42.01 39.91
C GLU A 213 1.02 41.60 38.43
N SER A 214 0.66 40.34 38.15
CA SER A 214 0.43 39.83 36.81
C SER A 214 -0.75 40.51 36.09
N MET A 215 -1.82 40.85 36.80
CA MET A 215 -2.96 41.59 36.22
C MET A 215 -2.56 43.02 35.88
N LYS A 216 -1.79 43.69 36.76
CA LYS A 216 -1.27 45.05 36.52
C LYS A 216 -0.32 45.10 35.32
N LEU A 217 0.50 44.07 35.13
CA LEU A 217 1.37 43.94 33.97
C LEU A 217 0.57 43.77 32.67
N VAL A 218 -0.45 42.91 32.66
CA VAL A 218 -1.34 42.72 31.50
C VAL A 218 -2.09 44.02 31.17
N GLU A 219 -2.57 44.74 32.19
CA GLU A 219 -3.19 46.05 32.03
C GLU A 219 -2.23 47.06 31.39
N THR A 220 -0.97 47.11 31.86
CA THR A 220 0.06 47.98 31.28
C THR A 220 0.39 47.63 29.83
N LEU A 221 0.46 46.33 29.49
CA LEU A 221 0.73 45.87 28.11
C LEU A 221 -0.43 46.19 27.16
N VAL A 222 -1.67 46.07 27.63
CA VAL A 222 -2.87 46.42 26.86
C VAL A 222 -2.95 47.94 26.67
N ASP A 223 -2.76 48.74 27.72
CA ASP A 223 -2.83 50.20 27.64
C ASP A 223 -1.76 50.79 26.69
N ASN A 224 -0.57 50.18 26.67
CA ASN A 224 0.52 50.52 25.75
C ASN A 224 0.48 49.74 24.42
N GLY A 225 -0.55 48.92 24.20
CA GLY A 225 -0.71 48.09 23.02
C GLY A 225 -0.91 48.90 21.74
N MET A 226 -0.91 48.19 20.62
CA MET A 226 -1.17 48.74 19.29
C MET A 226 -2.44 49.57 19.27
N ASP A 227 -2.40 50.70 18.55
CA ASP A 227 -3.58 51.53 18.36
C ASP A 227 -4.64 50.76 17.56
N PRO A 228 -5.90 50.70 18.02
CA PRO A 228 -6.98 49.98 17.34
C PRO A 228 -7.15 50.37 15.87
N SER A 229 -6.85 51.61 15.47
CA SER A 229 -6.96 52.07 14.07
C SER A 229 -6.09 51.27 13.09
N VAL A 230 -4.94 50.77 13.55
CA VAL A 230 -4.06 49.89 12.74
C VAL A 230 -4.78 48.57 12.43
N ILE A 231 -5.52 48.04 13.41
CA ILE A 231 -6.30 46.81 13.27
C ILE A 231 -7.45 47.01 12.28
N GLY A 232 -8.15 48.15 12.36
CA GLY A 232 -9.20 48.50 11.40
C GLY A 232 -8.70 48.49 9.95
N ASN A 233 -7.54 49.10 9.70
CA ASN A 233 -6.95 49.13 8.36
C ASN A 233 -6.44 47.74 7.91
N LEU A 234 -5.85 46.95 8.81
CA LEU A 234 -5.45 45.58 8.51
C LEU A 234 -6.65 44.71 8.12
N VAL A 235 -7.79 44.90 8.79
CA VAL A 235 -9.03 44.17 8.47
C VAL A 235 -9.53 44.52 7.07
N VAL A 236 -9.50 45.79 6.67
CA VAL A 236 -9.82 46.21 5.30
C VAL A 236 -8.90 45.52 4.28
N ASP A 237 -7.58 45.54 4.50
CA ASP A 237 -6.60 44.85 3.63
C ASP A 237 -6.89 43.35 3.56
N THR A 238 -7.17 42.72 4.71
CA THR A 238 -7.45 41.29 4.82
C THR A 238 -8.70 40.90 4.01
N ILE A 239 -9.78 41.69 4.08
CA ILE A 239 -10.99 41.49 3.28
C ILE A 239 -10.72 41.67 1.78
N GLN A 240 -9.92 42.68 1.41
CA GLN A 240 -9.58 42.94 0.01
C GLN A 240 -8.76 41.80 -0.59
N GLN A 241 -7.76 41.31 0.14
CA GLN A 241 -6.87 40.23 -0.29
C GLN A 241 -7.43 38.83 -0.09
N ASP A 242 -8.60 38.72 0.55
CA ASP A 242 -9.21 37.44 0.95
C ASP A 242 -8.25 36.55 1.77
N ARG A 243 -7.46 37.19 2.64
CA ARG A 243 -6.45 36.52 3.46
C ARG A 243 -7.12 35.83 4.64
N PHE A 244 -6.85 34.54 4.83
CA PHE A 244 -7.46 33.79 5.93
C PHE A 244 -6.93 34.22 7.31
N TYR A 245 -5.60 34.26 7.52
CA TYR A 245 -5.00 34.70 8.79
C TYR A 245 -4.63 36.18 8.78
N ALA A 246 -5.12 36.94 9.76
CA ALA A 246 -4.72 38.33 10.01
C ALA A 246 -3.94 38.46 11.34
N PHE A 247 -2.62 38.27 11.26
CA PHE A 247 -1.69 38.50 12.37
C PHE A 247 -1.26 39.97 12.46
N THR A 248 -1.03 40.44 13.68
CA THR A 248 -0.85 41.87 13.99
C THR A 248 0.54 42.19 14.53
N HIS A 249 1.20 41.25 15.20
CA HIS A 249 2.44 41.46 15.95
C HIS A 249 3.49 40.45 15.48
N ALA A 250 4.49 40.92 14.72
CA ALA A 250 5.52 40.07 14.12
C ALA A 250 6.39 39.37 15.18
N GLU A 251 6.58 40.02 16.33
CA GLU A 251 7.29 39.49 17.49
C GLU A 251 6.64 38.25 18.11
N MET A 252 5.40 37.92 17.72
CA MET A 252 4.72 36.72 18.18
C MET A 252 5.07 35.46 17.35
N LEU A 253 5.65 35.63 16.15
CA LEU A 253 6.01 34.53 15.27
C LEU A 253 6.96 33.51 15.94
N PRO A 254 8.04 33.91 16.63
CA PRO A 254 8.91 32.97 17.33
C PRO A 254 8.18 32.10 18.37
N HIS A 255 7.11 32.61 18.98
CA HIS A 255 6.32 31.85 19.95
C HIS A 255 5.44 30.79 19.27
N ILE A 256 4.91 31.08 18.08
CA ILE A 256 4.19 30.12 17.23
C ILE A 256 5.17 29.05 16.74
N GLU A 257 6.33 29.45 16.23
CA GLU A 257 7.39 28.53 15.78
C GLU A 257 7.85 27.62 16.92
N ALA A 258 8.05 28.16 18.11
CA ALA A 258 8.42 27.36 19.29
C ALA A 258 7.34 26.33 19.65
N ARG A 259 6.05 26.65 19.47
CA ARG A 259 4.98 25.67 19.66
C ARG A 259 5.04 24.57 18.58
N THR A 260 5.21 24.95 17.32
CA THR A 260 5.32 24.00 16.20
C THR A 260 6.53 23.08 16.38
N GLU A 261 7.66 23.62 16.81
CA GLU A 261 8.86 22.84 17.06
C GLU A 261 8.68 21.90 18.24
N ARG A 262 8.02 22.33 19.32
CA ARG A 262 7.64 21.41 20.42
C ARG A 262 6.73 20.28 19.93
N LEU A 263 5.74 20.57 19.08
CA LEU A 263 4.89 19.53 18.49
C LEU A 263 5.70 18.53 17.66
N ARG A 264 6.65 19.00 16.84
CA ARG A 264 7.55 18.12 16.07
C ARG A 264 8.46 17.31 16.97
N ALA A 265 9.06 17.95 17.98
CA ALA A 265 9.95 17.32 18.92
C ALA A 265 9.22 16.25 19.75
N ASP A 266 8.02 16.55 20.26
CA ASP A 266 7.21 15.58 21.02
C ASP A 266 6.69 14.47 20.12
N TYR A 267 6.36 14.75 18.86
CA TYR A 267 5.99 13.73 17.89
C TYR A 267 7.17 12.78 17.62
N ALA A 268 8.35 13.32 17.33
CA ALA A 268 9.57 12.54 17.15
C ALA A 268 9.98 11.80 18.42
N ALA A 269 9.86 12.42 19.60
CA ALA A 269 10.16 11.80 20.88
C ALA A 269 9.14 10.71 21.24
N SER A 270 7.87 10.86 20.83
CA SER A 270 6.83 9.85 20.99
C SER A 270 7.12 8.65 20.09
N LEU A 271 7.49 8.88 18.83
CA LEU A 271 7.98 7.81 17.94
C LEU A 271 9.23 7.14 18.52
N ALA A 272 10.21 7.91 18.98
CA ALA A 272 11.39 7.40 19.65
C ALA A 272 11.10 6.72 21.00
N SER A 273 9.99 7.05 21.68
CA SER A 273 9.56 6.40 22.92
C SER A 273 8.79 5.12 22.63
N ILE A 274 8.07 5.06 21.52
CA ILE A 274 7.49 3.83 20.99
C ILE A 274 8.65 2.90 20.60
N GLU A 275 9.66 3.42 19.89
CA GLU A 275 10.90 2.70 19.55
C GLU A 275 11.74 2.30 20.78
N ARG A 276 11.83 3.14 21.82
CA ARG A 276 12.51 2.80 23.09
C ARG A 276 11.73 1.81 23.95
N ARG A 277 10.40 1.77 23.88
CA ARG A 277 9.60 0.72 24.52
C ARG A 277 9.79 -0.63 23.83
N ASP A 278 10.06 -0.64 22.53
CA ASP A 278 10.45 -1.85 21.79
C ASP A 278 11.93 -2.25 22.03
N GLY A 279 12.80 -1.30 22.41
CA GLY A 279 14.21 -1.54 22.73
C GLY A 279 14.55 -1.80 24.21
N ALA A 280 13.63 -1.50 25.15
CA ALA A 280 13.81 -1.71 26.59
C ALA A 280 13.20 -3.03 27.11
N TYR A 281 12.69 -3.88 26.23
CA TYR A 281 12.24 -5.24 26.55
C TYR A 281 13.41 -6.26 26.55
N GLU A 282 14.51 -5.94 27.25
CA GLU A 282 15.46 -6.96 27.70
C GLU A 282 15.26 -7.20 29.20
N ALA A 283 14.25 -8.02 29.51
CA ALA A 283 14.32 -9.16 30.45
C ALA A 283 12.91 -9.70 30.79
N SER A 284 12.49 -10.77 30.09
CA SER A 284 11.90 -12.01 30.65
C SER A 284 11.02 -12.82 29.66
N GLY A 285 11.06 -12.57 28.35
CA GLY A 285 10.25 -13.30 27.35
C GLY A 285 11.08 -13.96 26.26
N ASP A 286 10.57 -15.06 25.71
CA ASP A 286 11.16 -15.76 24.57
C ASP A 286 11.06 -14.90 23.29
N LEU A 287 12.03 -15.03 22.38
CA LEU A 287 11.95 -14.40 21.06
C LEU A 287 10.83 -15.04 20.22
N GLU A 288 10.23 -14.26 19.32
CA GLU A 288 9.35 -14.85 18.32
C GLU A 288 10.17 -15.66 17.32
N VAL A 289 11.23 -15.06 16.77
CA VAL A 289 12.09 -15.71 15.78
C VAL A 289 13.57 -15.51 16.10
N LEU A 290 14.34 -16.60 16.11
CA LEU A 290 15.80 -16.58 16.07
C LEU A 290 16.28 -16.92 14.64
N ILE A 291 17.16 -16.11 14.09
CA ILE A 291 17.73 -16.32 12.76
C ILE A 291 19.22 -16.64 12.89
N ILE A 292 19.69 -17.67 12.18
CA ILE A 292 21.10 -18.08 12.15
C ILE A 292 21.74 -17.58 10.84
N GLY A 293 22.81 -16.81 10.95
CA GLY A 293 23.60 -16.27 9.84
C GLY A 293 23.18 -14.87 9.40
N ALA A 294 24.15 -13.97 9.20
CA ALA A 294 24.01 -12.59 8.74
C ALA A 294 24.51 -12.43 7.29
N GLY A 295 24.30 -13.46 6.45
CA GLY A 295 24.44 -13.36 4.99
C GLY A 295 23.14 -12.97 4.30
N PHE A 296 23.07 -13.20 2.97
CA PHE A 296 21.85 -12.94 2.17
C PHE A 296 20.58 -13.56 2.78
N SER A 297 20.65 -14.80 3.27
CA SER A 297 19.50 -15.50 3.84
C SER A 297 18.94 -14.81 5.08
N GLY A 298 19.80 -14.55 6.08
CA GLY A 298 19.34 -13.96 7.33
C GLY A 298 18.97 -12.49 7.24
N VAL A 299 19.68 -11.71 6.42
CA VAL A 299 19.28 -10.32 6.14
C VAL A 299 17.92 -10.29 5.43
N CYS A 300 17.69 -11.14 4.43
CA CYS A 300 16.39 -11.26 3.76
C CYS A 300 15.28 -11.65 4.75
N ALA A 301 15.53 -12.65 5.60
CA ALA A 301 14.59 -13.08 6.63
C ALA A 301 14.23 -11.94 7.59
N GLY A 302 15.23 -11.19 8.09
CA GLY A 302 15.01 -10.02 8.93
C GLY A 302 14.18 -8.94 8.25
N ILE A 303 14.45 -8.64 6.96
CA ILE A 303 13.67 -7.66 6.19
C ILE A 303 12.22 -8.13 6.05
N LYS A 304 11.99 -9.38 5.62
CA LYS A 304 10.65 -9.91 5.36
C LYS A 304 9.82 -10.12 6.62
N LEU A 305 10.43 -10.46 7.75
CA LEU A 305 9.73 -10.47 9.05
C LEU A 305 9.25 -9.06 9.44
N ARG A 306 10.09 -8.03 9.25
CA ARG A 306 9.68 -6.63 9.53
C ARG A 306 8.56 -6.18 8.61
N GLU A 307 8.63 -6.47 7.32
CA GLU A 307 7.53 -6.19 6.36
C GLU A 307 6.23 -6.88 6.79
N ALA A 308 6.33 -8.10 7.35
CA ALA A 308 5.22 -8.86 7.91
C ALA A 308 4.72 -8.39 9.30
N GLY A 309 5.32 -7.33 9.87
CA GLY A 309 4.96 -6.81 11.19
C GLY A 309 5.56 -7.57 12.38
N ILE A 310 6.43 -8.55 12.14
CA ILE A 310 7.11 -9.35 13.17
C ILE A 310 8.44 -8.66 13.53
N THR A 311 8.48 -8.02 14.69
CA THR A 311 9.63 -7.22 15.14
C THR A 311 10.44 -7.88 16.26
N ASN A 312 9.87 -8.87 16.95
CA ASN A 312 10.54 -9.62 18.03
C ASN A 312 11.45 -10.73 17.47
N PHE A 313 12.54 -10.35 16.81
CA PHE A 313 13.54 -11.31 16.32
C PHE A 313 14.98 -10.83 16.52
N ARG A 314 15.91 -11.79 16.52
CA ARG A 314 17.36 -11.54 16.51
C ARG A 314 18.05 -12.43 15.48
N ILE A 315 19.12 -11.92 14.88
CA ILE A 315 19.99 -12.62 13.92
C ILE A 315 21.34 -12.84 14.60
N TYR A 316 21.84 -14.07 14.62
CA TYR A 316 23.15 -14.40 15.20
C TYR A 316 24.10 -14.90 14.12
N ASP A 317 25.33 -14.38 14.11
CA ASP A 317 26.41 -14.88 13.25
C ASP A 317 27.67 -15.14 14.06
N LYS A 318 28.44 -16.17 13.68
CA LYS A 318 29.73 -16.51 14.28
C LYS A 318 30.84 -15.56 13.83
N ALA A 319 30.70 -14.93 12.66
CA ALA A 319 31.64 -13.96 12.15
C ALA A 319 31.49 -12.61 12.87
N ASP A 320 32.55 -11.81 12.81
CA ASP A 320 32.62 -10.43 13.31
C ASP A 320 32.11 -9.39 12.29
N GLY A 321 31.51 -9.83 11.18
CA GLY A 321 30.94 -8.96 10.15
C GLY A 321 29.76 -9.56 9.38
N ILE A 322 29.07 -8.70 8.62
CA ILE A 322 27.87 -9.03 7.84
C ILE A 322 28.30 -9.42 6.42
N GLY A 323 27.68 -10.48 5.86
CA GLY A 323 27.88 -10.84 4.45
C GLY A 323 27.96 -12.34 4.17
N GLY A 324 28.14 -13.17 5.19
CA GLY A 324 28.24 -14.63 5.05
C GLY A 324 29.40 -15.03 4.12
N THR A 325 29.11 -15.72 3.01
CA THR A 325 30.10 -16.08 1.98
C THR A 325 30.96 -14.89 1.56
N TRP A 326 30.32 -13.73 1.37
CA TRP A 326 30.99 -12.51 0.91
C TRP A 326 31.78 -11.82 2.01
N TYR A 327 31.60 -12.17 3.27
CA TYR A 327 32.48 -11.72 4.35
C TYR A 327 33.71 -12.63 4.48
N LEU A 328 33.52 -13.96 4.36
CA LEU A 328 34.57 -14.95 4.61
C LEU A 328 35.55 -15.14 3.43
N ASN A 329 35.11 -14.91 2.20
CA ASN A 329 35.91 -15.22 1.01
C ASN A 329 36.54 -13.98 0.40
N THR A 330 37.67 -13.54 0.97
CA THR A 330 38.38 -12.30 0.60
C THR A 330 39.65 -12.53 -0.23
N TYR A 331 39.81 -13.75 -0.79
CA TYR A 331 40.95 -14.07 -1.63
C TYR A 331 40.98 -13.24 -2.94
N PRO A 332 42.16 -12.99 -3.54
CA PRO A 332 42.29 -12.20 -4.75
C PRO A 332 41.43 -12.73 -5.90
N GLY A 333 40.61 -11.86 -6.49
CA GLY A 333 39.75 -12.21 -7.62
C GLY A 333 38.39 -12.79 -7.25
N ALA A 334 38.07 -12.94 -5.96
CA ALA A 334 36.77 -13.38 -5.48
C ALA A 334 35.63 -12.53 -6.09
N ALA A 335 34.74 -13.16 -6.85
CA ALA A 335 33.62 -12.51 -7.52
C ALA A 335 32.46 -13.48 -7.78
N CYS A 336 31.26 -12.95 -7.99
CA CYS A 336 30.09 -13.75 -8.34
C CYS A 336 30.14 -14.27 -9.78
N ASP A 337 29.64 -15.48 -10.00
CA ASP A 337 29.47 -16.08 -11.32
C ASP A 337 28.06 -15.84 -11.91
N ILE A 338 27.24 -15.07 -11.20
CA ILE A 338 25.94 -14.56 -11.67
C ILE A 338 26.06 -13.05 -11.87
N GLN A 339 25.47 -12.56 -12.96
CA GLN A 339 25.48 -11.14 -13.30
C GLN A 339 24.86 -10.28 -12.19
N SER A 340 25.48 -9.13 -11.90
CA SER A 340 25.27 -8.31 -10.69
C SER A 340 23.83 -7.87 -10.47
N HIS A 341 23.14 -7.40 -11.52
CA HIS A 341 21.74 -6.98 -11.42
C HIS A 341 20.78 -8.15 -11.10
N PHE A 342 21.14 -9.40 -11.43
CA PHE A 342 20.39 -10.59 -11.04
C PHE A 342 20.84 -11.20 -9.70
N TYR A 343 22.09 -10.97 -9.30
CA TYR A 343 22.63 -11.36 -8.00
C TYR A 343 22.42 -10.27 -6.93
N SER A 344 21.19 -9.79 -6.84
CA SER A 344 20.70 -8.82 -5.84
C SER A 344 19.26 -9.15 -5.48
N TYR A 345 18.75 -8.55 -4.39
CA TYR A 345 17.35 -8.71 -4.01
C TYR A 345 16.46 -8.06 -5.06
N SER A 346 15.38 -8.73 -5.44
CA SER A 346 14.42 -8.19 -6.41
C SER A 346 13.72 -6.93 -5.90
N PHE A 347 13.58 -6.80 -4.58
CA PHE A 347 13.00 -5.63 -3.91
C PHE A 347 14.00 -4.50 -3.64
N GLU A 348 15.31 -4.71 -3.85
CA GLU A 348 16.34 -3.68 -3.68
C GLU A 348 17.40 -3.73 -4.80
N PRO A 349 17.06 -3.28 -6.02
CA PRO A 349 18.01 -3.22 -7.12
C PRO A 349 19.15 -2.23 -6.82
N ASN A 350 20.40 -2.60 -7.12
CA ASN A 350 21.55 -1.71 -6.94
C ASN A 350 22.01 -1.11 -8.29
N PRO A 351 21.90 0.22 -8.49
CA PRO A 351 22.38 0.89 -9.70
C PRO A 351 23.90 1.05 -9.74
N ASN A 352 24.60 0.87 -8.61
CA ASN A 352 26.02 1.22 -8.46
C ASN A 352 26.98 0.05 -8.71
N TRP A 353 26.53 -1.04 -9.32
CA TRP A 353 27.45 -2.12 -9.70
C TRP A 353 28.50 -1.59 -10.67
N SER A 354 29.78 -1.87 -10.42
CA SER A 354 30.85 -1.36 -11.28
C SER A 354 30.98 -2.14 -12.60
N ARG A 355 30.46 -3.37 -12.64
CA ARG A 355 30.66 -4.31 -13.75
C ARG A 355 29.61 -5.41 -13.77
N LEU A 356 29.55 -6.11 -14.90
CA LEU A 356 28.59 -7.19 -15.15
C LEU A 356 28.64 -8.28 -14.07
N TYR A 357 29.82 -8.62 -13.56
CA TYR A 357 29.97 -9.54 -12.42
C TYR A 357 30.72 -8.89 -11.25
N ALA A 358 29.98 -8.50 -10.22
CA ALA A 358 30.50 -7.73 -9.10
C ALA A 358 31.62 -8.48 -8.35
N PRO A 359 32.71 -7.79 -7.97
CA PRO A 359 33.72 -8.33 -7.08
C PRO A 359 33.18 -8.43 -5.65
N GLN A 360 33.76 -9.32 -4.84
CA GLN A 360 33.31 -9.59 -3.47
C GLN A 360 33.07 -8.34 -2.61
N PRO A 361 33.96 -7.32 -2.58
CA PRO A 361 33.75 -6.15 -1.71
C PRO A 361 32.46 -5.38 -2.02
N GLU A 362 32.07 -5.28 -3.30
CA GLU A 362 30.82 -4.61 -3.69
C GLU A 362 29.59 -5.40 -3.23
N ILE A 363 29.65 -6.73 -3.28
CA ILE A 363 28.54 -7.59 -2.85
C ILE A 363 28.38 -7.54 -1.33
N GLN A 364 29.48 -7.56 -0.58
CA GLN A 364 29.44 -7.38 0.87
C GLN A 364 28.83 -6.02 1.23
N ALA A 365 29.31 -4.93 0.62
CA ALA A 365 28.79 -3.59 0.85
C ALA A 365 27.29 -3.47 0.51
N TYR A 366 26.82 -4.18 -0.52
CA TYR A 366 25.41 -4.26 -0.86
C TYR A 366 24.56 -4.95 0.23
N ILE A 367 25.04 -6.05 0.81
CA ILE A 367 24.33 -6.74 1.92
C ILE A 367 24.27 -5.83 3.15
N GLU A 368 25.38 -5.17 3.48
CA GLU A 368 25.46 -4.19 4.58
C GLU A 368 24.49 -3.03 4.37
N HIS A 369 24.45 -2.47 3.15
CA HIS A 369 23.48 -1.44 2.76
C HIS A 369 22.04 -1.89 2.98
N CYS A 370 21.68 -3.12 2.59
CA CYS A 370 20.35 -3.67 2.81
C CYS A 370 20.04 -3.81 4.31
N ALA A 371 21.01 -4.29 5.10
CA ALA A 371 20.84 -4.39 6.55
C ALA A 371 20.60 -3.03 7.21
N ASP A 372 21.24 -1.96 6.72
CA ASP A 372 21.08 -0.59 7.22
C ASP A 372 19.78 0.06 6.77
N LYS A 373 19.51 0.06 5.45
CA LYS A 373 18.33 0.70 4.84
C LYS A 373 17.03 0.18 5.45
N TYR A 374 16.95 -1.13 5.67
CA TYR A 374 15.79 -1.79 6.22
C TYR A 374 15.87 -1.98 7.73
N GLY A 375 16.76 -1.29 8.44
CA GLY A 375 16.85 -1.28 9.90
C GLY A 375 17.03 -2.66 10.54
N VAL A 376 17.61 -3.61 9.82
CA VAL A 376 17.89 -4.98 10.28
C VAL A 376 19.18 -5.04 11.08
N ARG A 377 20.16 -4.16 10.81
CA ARG A 377 21.47 -4.17 11.49
C ARG A 377 21.36 -4.22 13.02
N LYS A 378 20.42 -3.49 13.62
CA LYS A 378 20.21 -3.48 15.09
C LYS A 378 19.77 -4.83 15.69
N HIS A 379 19.21 -5.72 14.87
CA HIS A 379 18.80 -7.07 15.27
C HIS A 379 19.92 -8.10 15.16
N ILE A 380 21.06 -7.74 14.55
CA ILE A 380 22.20 -8.64 14.33
C ILE A 380 23.09 -8.65 15.58
N ARG A 381 23.57 -9.84 15.95
CA ARG A 381 24.55 -10.11 17.00
C ARG A 381 25.67 -10.95 16.39
N LEU A 382 26.81 -10.32 16.21
CA LEU A 382 28.01 -10.90 15.62
C LEU A 382 28.86 -11.57 16.71
N GLU A 383 29.85 -12.36 16.29
CA GLU A 383 30.74 -13.12 17.19
C GLU A 383 30.00 -14.08 18.14
N ARG A 384 28.81 -14.55 17.75
CA ARG A 384 27.97 -15.45 18.54
C ARG A 384 27.90 -16.81 17.87
N LYS A 385 28.81 -17.71 18.27
CA LYS A 385 28.83 -19.09 17.80
C LYS A 385 27.89 -19.96 18.62
N ILE A 386 26.95 -20.62 17.93
CA ILE A 386 25.96 -21.51 18.53
C ILE A 386 26.59 -22.87 18.80
N ALA A 387 26.40 -23.40 20.01
CA ALA A 387 26.81 -24.74 20.40
C ALA A 387 25.68 -25.77 20.21
N SER A 388 24.46 -25.44 20.66
CA SER A 388 23.30 -26.34 20.57
C SER A 388 21.98 -25.59 20.42
N ILE A 389 21.00 -26.23 19.77
CA ILE A 389 19.61 -25.74 19.64
C ILE A 389 18.67 -26.90 19.96
N ILE A 390 17.93 -26.81 21.06
CA ILE A 390 17.14 -27.93 21.58
C ILE A 390 15.67 -27.50 21.71
N TYR A 391 14.77 -28.27 21.11
CA TYR A 391 13.34 -28.06 21.21
C TYR A 391 12.80 -28.52 22.57
N ASP A 392 11.96 -27.70 23.18
CA ASP A 392 11.24 -28.04 24.40
C ASP A 392 9.83 -28.56 24.05
N ASP A 393 9.61 -29.86 24.21
CA ASP A 393 8.32 -30.51 23.94
C ASP A 393 7.18 -30.04 24.86
N VAL A 394 7.50 -29.41 26.00
CA VAL A 394 6.50 -28.91 26.96
C VAL A 394 6.06 -27.52 26.56
N ASP A 395 7.02 -26.62 26.35
CA ASP A 395 6.76 -25.19 26.13
C ASP A 395 6.62 -24.82 24.64
N GLY A 396 7.04 -25.68 23.72
CA GLY A 396 6.92 -25.43 22.28
C GLY A 396 7.90 -24.43 21.72
N VAL A 397 9.04 -24.24 22.40
CA VAL A 397 10.06 -23.26 22.06
C VAL A 397 11.43 -23.91 21.93
N TRP A 398 12.30 -23.28 21.16
CA TRP A 398 13.69 -23.67 20.99
C TRP A 398 14.57 -22.96 22.01
N THR A 399 15.47 -23.70 22.66
CA THR A 399 16.53 -23.18 23.51
C THR A 399 17.85 -23.24 22.76
N THR A 400 18.41 -22.07 22.44
CA THR A 400 19.71 -21.91 21.79
C THR A 400 20.78 -21.59 22.83
N THR A 401 21.84 -22.39 22.87
CA THR A 401 23.00 -22.20 23.74
C THR A 401 24.21 -21.81 22.90
N PHE A 402 24.87 -20.72 23.27
CA PHE A 402 26.10 -20.23 22.64
C PHE A 402 27.35 -20.83 23.31
N GLU A 403 28.49 -20.82 22.63
CA GLU A 403 29.75 -21.38 23.17
C GLU A 403 30.25 -20.67 24.44
N ASP A 404 29.86 -19.41 24.65
CA ASP A 404 30.16 -18.64 25.86
C ASP A 404 29.21 -18.95 27.04
N GLY A 405 28.22 -19.82 26.83
CA GLY A 405 27.23 -20.21 27.83
C GLY A 405 25.98 -19.34 27.88
N GLU A 406 25.86 -18.30 27.04
CA GLU A 406 24.62 -17.54 26.90
C GLU A 406 23.50 -18.44 26.37
N VAL A 407 22.28 -18.25 26.87
CA VAL A 407 21.10 -19.04 26.48
C VAL A 407 19.99 -18.10 26.04
N VAL A 408 19.41 -18.37 24.87
CA VAL A 408 18.30 -17.62 24.28
C VAL A 408 17.19 -18.58 23.89
N ARG A 409 15.96 -18.26 24.29
CA ARG A 409 14.76 -19.02 23.92
C ARG A 409 14.02 -18.32 22.77
N SER A 410 13.45 -19.08 21.86
CA SER A 410 12.69 -18.57 20.71
C SER A 410 11.62 -19.54 20.24
N ARG A 411 10.45 -19.06 19.79
CA ARG A 411 9.40 -19.93 19.25
C ARG A 411 9.79 -20.55 17.91
N PHE A 412 10.28 -19.73 16.98
CA PHE A 412 10.77 -20.17 15.67
C PHE A 412 12.27 -19.99 15.51
N VAL A 413 12.88 -20.87 14.71
CA VAL A 413 14.27 -20.78 14.30
C VAL A 413 14.33 -20.80 12.77
N ILE A 414 14.97 -19.79 12.18
CA ILE A 414 15.25 -19.72 10.74
C ILE A 414 16.76 -19.88 10.54
N ASN A 415 17.19 -21.03 10.02
CA ASN A 415 18.56 -21.30 9.69
C ASN A 415 18.91 -20.80 8.28
N GLY A 416 19.64 -19.68 8.24
CA GLY A 416 20.23 -19.08 7.04
C GLY A 416 21.76 -19.18 6.99
N SER A 417 22.36 -20.15 7.69
CA SER A 417 23.83 -20.29 7.81
C SER A 417 24.55 -20.64 6.50
N GLY A 418 23.84 -21.27 5.55
CA GLY A 418 24.37 -21.67 4.24
C GLY A 418 25.37 -22.83 4.30
N GLY A 419 25.56 -23.54 3.18
CA GLY A 419 26.33 -24.79 3.13
C GLY A 419 27.84 -24.67 2.81
N LEU A 420 28.34 -23.48 2.46
CA LEU A 420 29.67 -23.30 1.83
C LEU A 420 30.57 -22.33 2.60
N HIS A 421 30.85 -22.62 3.88
CA HIS A 421 31.70 -21.76 4.72
C HIS A 421 32.75 -22.49 5.57
N GLU A 422 32.64 -23.82 5.74
CA GLU A 422 33.66 -24.64 6.39
C GLU A 422 34.68 -25.14 5.35
N PRO A 423 35.96 -24.70 5.41
CA PRO A 423 36.97 -25.07 4.43
C PRO A 423 37.29 -26.57 4.48
N ASN A 424 37.45 -27.20 3.30
CA ASN A 424 37.90 -28.59 3.22
C ASN A 424 39.41 -28.65 3.01
N TYR A 425 40.17 -29.06 4.03
CA TYR A 425 41.60 -29.34 3.91
C TYR A 425 41.82 -30.79 3.50
N ALA A 426 42.22 -31.00 2.25
CA ALA A 426 42.56 -32.33 1.77
C ALA A 426 43.78 -32.87 2.55
N PRO A 427 43.71 -34.07 3.15
CA PRO A 427 44.81 -34.60 3.94
C PRO A 427 45.94 -35.07 3.03
N PHE A 428 47.12 -34.48 3.16
CA PHE A 428 48.34 -34.93 2.50
C PHE A 428 49.35 -35.45 3.51
N LYS A 429 50.10 -36.50 3.15
CA LYS A 429 51.20 -37.00 3.99
C LYS A 429 52.21 -35.89 4.22
N GLY A 430 52.57 -35.62 5.48
CA GLY A 430 53.56 -34.61 5.84
C GLY A 430 53.06 -33.16 5.83
N ASP A 431 51.75 -32.93 5.68
CA ASP A 431 51.14 -31.59 5.73
C ASP A 431 51.51 -30.82 7.00
N ASP A 432 51.53 -31.50 8.14
CA ASP A 432 51.90 -31.01 9.46
C ASP A 432 53.36 -30.53 9.58
N ARG A 433 54.24 -30.97 8.67
CA ARG A 433 55.68 -30.65 8.70
C ARG A 433 56.05 -29.42 7.86
N TYR A 434 55.21 -29.00 6.92
CA TYR A 434 55.51 -27.86 6.04
C TYR A 434 55.64 -26.57 6.84
N GLN A 435 56.76 -25.85 6.66
CA GLN A 435 57.12 -24.67 7.46
C GLN A 435 56.76 -23.33 6.78
N GLY A 436 56.37 -23.35 5.51
CA GLY A 436 55.92 -22.16 4.79
C GLY A 436 54.49 -21.75 5.13
N VAL A 437 53.99 -20.72 4.46
CA VAL A 437 52.63 -20.22 4.70
C VAL A 437 51.59 -21.21 4.15
N LYS A 438 50.63 -21.61 4.97
CA LYS A 438 49.48 -22.42 4.54
C LYS A 438 48.19 -21.63 4.72
N MET A 439 47.38 -21.53 3.68
CA MET A 439 46.07 -20.87 3.78
C MET A 439 45.04 -21.52 2.86
N HIS A 440 43.77 -21.46 3.24
CA HIS A 440 42.66 -21.83 2.38
C HIS A 440 42.01 -20.56 1.82
N THR A 441 41.46 -20.62 0.60
CA THR A 441 40.86 -19.44 -0.05
C THR A 441 39.78 -18.77 0.81
N ALA A 442 38.91 -19.55 1.46
CA ALA A 442 37.90 -19.07 2.43
C ALA A 442 38.42 -18.56 3.80
N ARG A 443 39.73 -18.58 4.04
CA ARG A 443 40.40 -18.06 5.24
C ARG A 443 41.70 -17.38 4.81
N TRP A 444 41.56 -16.37 3.95
CA TRP A 444 42.69 -15.70 3.33
C TRP A 444 43.50 -14.91 4.35
N ASP A 445 44.82 -15.13 4.38
CA ASP A 445 45.73 -14.38 5.23
C ASP A 445 46.16 -13.08 4.53
N HIS A 446 45.57 -11.97 4.94
CA HIS A 446 45.88 -10.64 4.40
C HIS A 446 47.29 -10.12 4.76
N SER A 447 48.03 -10.78 5.66
CA SER A 447 49.41 -10.42 5.99
C SER A 447 50.44 -10.99 5.00
N PHE A 448 50.05 -11.98 4.19
CA PHE A 448 50.92 -12.59 3.20
C PHE A 448 51.01 -11.75 1.92
N ASP A 449 52.21 -11.28 1.57
CA ASP A 449 52.50 -10.65 0.29
C ASP A 449 52.95 -11.71 -0.74
N PRO A 450 52.15 -11.99 -1.80
CA PRO A 450 52.49 -12.97 -2.84
C PRO A 450 53.57 -12.47 -3.81
N THR A 451 54.00 -11.21 -3.73
CA THR A 451 54.96 -10.61 -4.67
C THR A 451 56.31 -11.35 -4.66
N ASN A 452 56.76 -11.77 -5.84
CA ASN A 452 58.00 -12.54 -6.04
C ASN A 452 58.07 -13.86 -5.24
N LYS A 453 56.94 -14.42 -4.80
CA LYS A 453 56.87 -15.70 -4.09
C LYS A 453 56.66 -16.89 -5.03
N ARG A 454 57.07 -18.06 -4.57
CA ARG A 454 56.77 -19.37 -5.18
C ARG A 454 55.56 -19.96 -4.48
N ILE A 455 54.47 -20.13 -5.20
CA ILE A 455 53.16 -20.47 -4.63
C ILE A 455 52.64 -21.76 -5.26
N ALA A 456 52.28 -22.73 -4.43
CA ALA A 456 51.49 -23.88 -4.86
C ALA A 456 50.00 -23.57 -4.66
N VAL A 457 49.17 -23.84 -5.67
CA VAL A 457 47.71 -23.78 -5.57
C VAL A 457 47.16 -25.19 -5.77
N ILE A 458 46.51 -25.74 -4.75
CA ILE A 458 45.94 -27.09 -4.80
C ILE A 458 44.44 -27.00 -5.08
N GLY A 459 44.02 -27.57 -6.21
CA GLY A 459 42.64 -27.48 -6.72
C GLY A 459 42.52 -26.53 -7.91
N SER A 460 41.59 -26.83 -8.82
CA SER A 460 41.40 -26.12 -10.10
C SER A 460 39.92 -25.81 -10.39
N ALA A 461 39.13 -25.59 -9.34
CA ALA A 461 37.70 -25.24 -9.41
C ALA A 461 37.48 -23.72 -9.20
N ALA A 462 36.27 -23.32 -8.81
CA ALA A 462 35.82 -21.92 -8.76
C ALA A 462 36.78 -20.96 -8.04
N SER A 463 37.31 -21.30 -6.86
CA SER A 463 38.26 -20.40 -6.17
C SER A 463 39.60 -20.30 -6.88
N ALA A 464 40.08 -21.40 -7.47
CA ALA A 464 41.38 -21.42 -8.15
C ALA A 464 41.35 -20.62 -9.45
N ILE A 465 40.27 -20.74 -10.25
CA ILE A 465 40.19 -19.99 -11.52
C ILE A 465 40.13 -18.48 -11.30
N GLN A 466 39.72 -18.03 -10.12
CA GLN A 466 39.69 -16.63 -9.74
C GLN A 466 41.02 -16.17 -9.12
N ALA A 467 41.64 -16.99 -8.26
CA ALA A 467 42.87 -16.63 -7.56
C ALA A 467 44.13 -16.74 -8.43
N VAL A 468 44.26 -17.79 -9.24
CA VAL A 468 45.48 -18.06 -10.04
C VAL A 468 45.82 -16.90 -10.99
N PRO A 469 44.87 -16.30 -11.74
CA PRO A 469 45.17 -15.15 -12.60
C PRO A 469 45.72 -13.94 -11.83
N GLN A 470 45.23 -13.70 -10.61
CA GLN A 470 45.71 -12.58 -9.79
C GLN A 470 47.10 -12.87 -9.22
N LEU A 471 47.33 -14.10 -8.72
CA LEU A 471 48.63 -14.53 -8.22
C LEU A 471 49.70 -14.53 -9.32
N ALA A 472 49.36 -14.99 -10.52
CA ALA A 472 50.27 -15.07 -11.66
C ALA A 472 50.82 -13.70 -12.10
N LYS A 473 50.13 -12.59 -11.77
CA LYS A 473 50.58 -11.22 -12.07
C LYS A 473 51.77 -10.78 -11.20
N VAL A 474 51.88 -11.30 -9.98
CA VAL A 474 52.81 -10.78 -8.95
C VAL A 474 53.79 -11.82 -8.41
N ALA A 475 53.41 -13.11 -8.42
CA ALA A 475 54.25 -14.20 -7.91
C ALA A 475 55.42 -14.52 -8.84
N ALA A 476 56.55 -14.92 -8.26
CA ALA A 476 57.70 -15.42 -9.03
C ALA A 476 57.36 -16.73 -9.75
N LYS A 477 56.54 -17.59 -9.13
CA LYS A 477 56.03 -18.81 -9.75
C LYS A 477 54.71 -19.25 -9.11
N VAL A 478 53.77 -19.73 -9.92
CA VAL A 478 52.53 -20.39 -9.49
C VAL A 478 52.49 -21.81 -10.05
N SER A 479 52.51 -22.81 -9.19
CA SER A 479 52.33 -24.23 -9.56
C SER A 479 50.91 -24.66 -9.19
N LEU A 480 50.07 -24.86 -10.21
CA LEU A 480 48.66 -25.27 -10.08
C LEU A 480 48.54 -26.79 -10.12
N TYR A 481 48.17 -27.39 -8.99
CA TYR A 481 47.95 -28.82 -8.86
C TYR A 481 46.48 -29.15 -9.19
N GLN A 482 46.26 -29.69 -10.38
CA GLN A 482 44.95 -30.08 -10.90
C GLN A 482 44.77 -31.59 -10.81
N ARG A 483 43.71 -32.02 -10.13
CA ARG A 483 43.29 -33.44 -10.14
C ARG A 483 42.31 -33.74 -11.26
N THR A 484 41.33 -32.87 -11.47
CA THR A 484 40.28 -33.08 -12.49
C THR A 484 40.03 -31.74 -13.19
N PRO A 485 40.12 -31.66 -14.53
CA PRO A 485 39.77 -30.46 -15.28
C PRO A 485 38.28 -30.14 -15.17
N ASN A 486 37.91 -28.87 -15.31
CA ASN A 486 36.52 -28.41 -15.28
C ASN A 486 36.14 -27.73 -16.61
N TYR A 487 34.86 -27.76 -16.98
CA TYR A 487 34.34 -26.93 -18.07
C TYR A 487 34.41 -25.46 -17.68
N ILE A 488 35.07 -24.66 -18.50
CA ILE A 488 35.26 -23.22 -18.29
C ILE A 488 34.72 -22.49 -19.52
N ALA A 489 33.58 -21.83 -19.37
CA ALA A 489 32.99 -21.00 -20.40
C ALA A 489 33.53 -19.55 -20.32
N PRO A 490 33.51 -18.80 -21.43
CA PRO A 490 33.80 -17.37 -21.41
C PRO A 490 32.86 -16.64 -20.45
N ARG A 491 33.40 -15.71 -19.66
CA ARG A 491 32.62 -14.88 -18.73
C ARG A 491 32.06 -13.64 -19.44
N LEU A 492 32.78 -13.13 -20.45
CA LEU A 492 32.42 -11.94 -21.22
C LEU A 492 32.19 -10.72 -20.31
N ASP A 493 33.04 -10.57 -19.30
CA ASP A 493 32.90 -9.49 -18.31
C ASP A 493 33.23 -8.11 -18.92
N PHE A 494 32.51 -7.08 -18.46
CA PHE A 494 32.76 -5.69 -18.83
C PHE A 494 32.40 -4.77 -17.66
N SER A 495 33.09 -3.62 -17.60
CA SER A 495 32.75 -2.53 -16.66
C SER A 495 31.62 -1.68 -17.21
N TYR A 496 30.68 -1.30 -16.35
CA TYR A 496 29.67 -0.30 -16.70
C TYR A 496 30.33 1.08 -16.77
N THR A 497 29.95 1.89 -17.73
CA THR A 497 30.41 3.29 -17.81
C THR A 497 29.68 4.15 -16.79
N ASP A 498 30.26 5.31 -16.43
CA ASP A 498 29.63 6.25 -15.51
C ASP A 498 28.24 6.70 -16.04
N GLU A 499 28.09 6.84 -17.36
CA GLU A 499 26.80 7.16 -17.99
C GLU A 499 25.78 6.03 -17.84
N GLN A 500 26.20 4.76 -17.94
CA GLN A 500 25.30 3.62 -17.71
C GLN A 500 24.86 3.56 -16.25
N ILE A 501 25.80 3.73 -15.31
CA ILE A 501 25.50 3.78 -13.87
C ILE A 501 24.53 4.92 -13.55
N GLU A 502 24.75 6.11 -14.12
CA GLU A 502 23.84 7.23 -13.92
C GLU A 502 22.46 6.99 -14.56
N ALA A 503 22.40 6.37 -15.74
CA ALA A 503 21.13 5.99 -16.36
C ALA A 503 20.34 5.03 -15.46
N TYR A 504 20.99 4.04 -14.85
CA TYR A 504 20.35 3.13 -13.89
C TYR A 504 19.83 3.85 -12.63
N ARG A 505 20.49 4.92 -12.16
CA ARG A 505 20.01 5.74 -11.04
C ARG A 505 18.79 6.57 -11.39
N VAL A 506 18.78 7.16 -12.59
CA VAL A 506 17.69 8.03 -13.06
C VAL A 506 16.46 7.21 -13.43
N ASP A 507 16.65 6.05 -14.06
CA ASP A 507 15.56 5.17 -14.48
C ASP A 507 15.78 3.73 -13.96
N PRO A 508 15.26 3.40 -12.77
CA PRO A 508 15.33 2.06 -12.21
C PRO A 508 14.64 0.97 -13.07
N THR A 509 13.82 1.34 -14.05
CA THR A 509 13.19 0.35 -14.94
C THR A 509 14.20 -0.33 -15.87
N LEU A 510 15.31 0.32 -16.18
CA LEU A 510 16.41 -0.26 -16.95
C LEU A 510 17.05 -1.45 -16.23
N ILE A 511 17.25 -1.34 -14.91
CA ILE A 511 17.75 -2.45 -14.09
C ILE A 511 16.77 -3.61 -14.11
N LYS A 512 15.46 -3.32 -14.07
CA LYS A 512 14.43 -4.35 -14.14
C LYS A 512 14.48 -5.08 -15.48
N THR A 513 14.59 -4.37 -16.60
CA THR A 513 14.72 -4.97 -17.93
C THR A 513 15.96 -5.87 -18.01
N ASP A 514 17.13 -5.38 -17.58
CA ASP A 514 18.36 -6.18 -17.58
C ASP A 514 18.23 -7.42 -16.71
N ARG A 515 17.56 -7.29 -15.55
CA ARG A 515 17.30 -8.41 -14.65
C ARG A 515 16.34 -9.43 -15.26
N ASP A 516 15.30 -8.99 -15.96
CA ASP A 516 14.34 -9.86 -16.66
C ASP A 516 15.03 -10.60 -17.82
N ASP A 517 15.85 -9.92 -18.61
CA ASP A 517 16.64 -10.54 -19.69
C ASP A 517 17.61 -11.58 -19.14
N MET A 518 18.30 -11.24 -18.04
CA MET A 518 19.16 -12.17 -17.33
C MET A 518 18.36 -13.37 -16.85
N TYR A 519 17.22 -13.19 -16.20
CA TYR A 519 16.34 -14.27 -15.74
C TYR A 519 15.98 -15.23 -16.90
N TRP A 520 15.44 -14.69 -18.00
CA TRP A 520 15.00 -15.49 -19.13
C TRP A 520 16.14 -16.20 -19.87
N ASP A 521 17.36 -15.66 -19.86
CA ASP A 521 18.53 -16.37 -20.39
C ASP A 521 18.81 -17.68 -19.63
N ARG A 522 18.59 -17.72 -18.31
CA ARG A 522 18.81 -18.95 -17.52
C ARG A 522 17.73 -19.97 -17.82
N GLU A 523 16.50 -19.51 -17.92
CA GLU A 523 15.33 -20.35 -18.20
C GLU A 523 15.38 -20.94 -19.62
N ASN A 524 15.72 -20.13 -20.62
CA ASN A 524 15.60 -20.53 -22.02
C ASN A 524 16.89 -21.08 -22.63
N ARG A 525 18.07 -20.79 -22.05
CA ARG A 525 19.36 -21.24 -22.58
C ARG A 525 20.13 -22.15 -21.63
N LEU A 526 20.22 -21.81 -20.34
CA LEU A 526 21.07 -22.56 -19.40
C LEU A 526 20.37 -23.82 -18.83
N TYR A 527 19.10 -23.72 -18.41
CA TYR A 527 18.34 -24.86 -17.91
C TYR A 527 18.17 -26.00 -18.91
N PRO A 528 17.95 -25.76 -20.23
CA PRO A 528 17.91 -26.83 -21.21
C PRO A 528 19.16 -27.72 -21.27
N ILE A 529 20.35 -27.24 -20.87
CA ILE A 529 21.57 -28.07 -20.80
C ILE A 529 21.41 -29.20 -19.77
N VAL A 530 20.65 -28.95 -18.70
CA VAL A 530 20.42 -29.93 -17.62
C VAL A 530 19.56 -31.09 -18.09
N LYS A 531 18.53 -30.82 -18.91
CA LYS A 531 17.50 -31.80 -19.30
C LYS A 531 17.67 -32.34 -20.72
N ASN A 532 18.30 -31.62 -21.64
CA ASN A 532 18.40 -31.98 -23.05
C ASN A 532 19.83 -32.36 -23.46
N GLU A 533 20.02 -33.65 -23.77
CA GLU A 533 21.33 -34.19 -24.16
C GLU A 533 21.89 -33.59 -25.44
N ALA A 534 21.07 -33.31 -26.45
CA ALA A 534 21.54 -32.76 -27.72
C ALA A 534 22.08 -31.34 -27.54
N ILE A 535 21.35 -30.49 -26.81
CA ILE A 535 21.78 -29.12 -26.47
C ILE A 535 23.06 -29.16 -25.65
N ARG A 536 23.12 -30.05 -24.65
CA ARG A 536 24.28 -30.23 -23.78
C ARG A 536 25.54 -30.64 -24.57
N ARG A 537 25.43 -31.61 -25.48
CA ARG A 537 26.56 -32.07 -26.30
C ARG A 537 27.07 -30.96 -27.24
N ALA A 538 26.18 -30.21 -27.87
CA ALA A 538 26.56 -29.09 -28.72
C ALA A 538 27.32 -28.01 -27.90
N ALA A 539 26.74 -27.59 -26.77
CA ALA A 539 27.39 -26.62 -25.89
C ALA A 539 28.73 -27.13 -25.32
N ALA A 540 28.88 -28.44 -25.06
CA ALA A 540 30.12 -29.03 -24.58
C ALA A 540 31.25 -28.90 -25.60
N GLU A 541 30.98 -29.15 -26.88
CA GLU A 541 31.95 -29.00 -27.96
C GLU A 541 32.36 -27.53 -28.15
N ASP A 542 31.39 -26.61 -28.12
CA ASP A 542 31.66 -25.17 -28.21
C ASP A 542 32.56 -24.69 -27.08
N ILE A 543 32.26 -25.08 -25.83
CA ILE A 543 33.07 -24.73 -24.66
C ILE A 543 34.47 -25.35 -24.76
N LYS A 544 34.59 -26.64 -25.11
CA LYS A 544 35.90 -27.30 -25.26
C LYS A 544 36.75 -26.65 -26.36
N SER A 545 36.13 -26.27 -27.47
CA SER A 545 36.77 -25.53 -28.56
C SER A 545 37.29 -24.17 -28.07
N ALA A 546 36.45 -23.41 -27.37
CA ALA A 546 36.84 -22.13 -26.77
C ALA A 546 37.99 -22.30 -25.76
N MET A 547 37.94 -23.32 -24.90
CA MET A 547 39.00 -23.62 -23.93
C MET A 547 40.35 -23.88 -24.61
N ARG A 548 40.37 -24.73 -25.65
CA ARG A 548 41.60 -25.03 -26.42
C ARG A 548 42.17 -23.78 -27.10
N SER A 549 41.31 -22.92 -27.64
CA SER A 549 41.74 -21.70 -28.34
C SER A 549 42.46 -20.69 -27.45
N GLN A 550 42.22 -20.73 -26.14
CA GLN A 550 42.79 -19.79 -25.17
C GLN A 550 44.17 -20.23 -24.63
N VAL A 551 44.61 -21.46 -24.89
CA VAL A 551 45.86 -22.01 -24.36
C VAL A 551 46.82 -22.30 -25.51
N THR A 552 47.95 -21.60 -25.56
CA THR A 552 48.97 -21.76 -26.62
C THR A 552 49.94 -22.91 -26.34
N LYS A 553 50.09 -23.32 -25.07
CA LYS A 553 50.92 -24.47 -24.66
C LYS A 553 50.20 -25.78 -24.97
N THR A 554 50.56 -26.40 -26.09
CA THR A 554 49.89 -27.61 -26.61
C THR A 554 49.96 -28.80 -25.65
N GLU A 555 50.99 -28.87 -24.81
CA GLU A 555 51.16 -29.91 -23.78
C GLU A 555 50.08 -29.86 -22.69
N TYR A 556 49.34 -28.75 -22.56
CA TYR A 556 48.24 -28.61 -21.59
C TYR A 556 46.87 -28.94 -22.17
N HIS A 557 46.74 -29.08 -23.50
CA HIS A 557 45.43 -29.24 -24.15
C HIS A 557 44.68 -30.45 -23.60
N ASP A 558 45.28 -31.63 -23.62
CA ASP A 558 44.63 -32.85 -23.14
C ASP A 558 44.38 -32.80 -21.63
N ALA A 559 45.32 -32.26 -20.86
CA ALA A 559 45.23 -32.13 -19.41
C ALA A 559 44.07 -31.23 -18.94
N LEU A 560 43.62 -30.29 -19.77
CA LEU A 560 42.56 -29.34 -19.47
C LEU A 560 41.18 -29.77 -19.99
N MET A 561 41.06 -30.87 -20.75
CA MET A 561 39.78 -31.29 -21.31
C MET A 561 38.99 -32.16 -20.32
N PRO A 562 37.77 -31.76 -19.93
CA PRO A 562 36.90 -32.60 -19.12
C PRO A 562 36.40 -33.83 -19.88
N ASP A 563 36.37 -34.97 -19.18
CA ASP A 563 35.92 -36.28 -19.67
C ASP A 563 34.52 -36.67 -19.19
N TYR A 564 33.81 -35.76 -18.51
CA TYR A 564 32.44 -35.93 -18.04
C TYR A 564 31.45 -35.02 -18.80
N GLU A 565 30.14 -35.23 -18.62
CA GLU A 565 29.08 -34.44 -19.27
C GLU A 565 29.02 -32.97 -18.80
N LEU A 566 28.83 -32.03 -19.72
CA LEU A 566 28.70 -30.60 -19.40
C LEU A 566 27.52 -30.36 -18.44
N GLY A 567 27.74 -29.63 -17.35
CA GLY A 567 26.71 -29.34 -16.35
C GLY A 567 26.57 -30.39 -15.26
N CYS A 568 27.25 -31.54 -15.35
CA CYS A 568 27.30 -32.52 -14.25
C CYS A 568 27.98 -31.96 -12.99
N LYS A 569 28.92 -31.02 -13.18
CA LYS A 569 29.41 -30.09 -12.15
C LYS A 569 29.00 -28.67 -12.54
N ARG A 570 29.03 -27.72 -11.60
CA ARG A 570 28.84 -26.29 -11.89
C ARG A 570 29.78 -25.86 -13.03
N ILE A 571 29.22 -25.28 -14.08
CA ILE A 571 29.99 -24.73 -15.19
C ILE A 571 30.73 -23.51 -14.65
N LEU A 572 32.05 -23.50 -14.82
CA LEU A 572 32.88 -22.40 -14.38
C LEU A 572 32.93 -21.33 -15.46
N ILE A 573 33.10 -20.06 -15.07
CA ILE A 573 33.25 -18.95 -16.00
C ILE A 573 34.49 -18.12 -15.67
N SER A 574 35.32 -17.83 -16.68
CA SER A 574 36.51 -16.98 -16.55
C SER A 574 37.00 -16.53 -17.92
N ASP A 575 37.49 -15.28 -17.98
CA ASP A 575 38.14 -14.71 -19.18
C ASP A 575 39.68 -14.71 -19.08
N ASP A 576 40.25 -14.98 -17.90
CA ASP A 576 41.67 -14.78 -17.61
C ASP A 576 42.40 -16.01 -17.03
N PHE A 577 41.68 -17.06 -16.61
CA PHE A 577 42.29 -18.30 -16.11
C PHE A 577 43.06 -19.07 -17.16
N LEU A 578 42.41 -19.46 -18.26
CA LEU A 578 43.07 -20.21 -19.33
C LEU A 578 44.23 -19.40 -19.96
N PRO A 579 44.05 -18.09 -20.24
CA PRO A 579 45.17 -17.25 -20.68
C PRO A 579 46.33 -17.18 -19.68
N SER A 580 46.07 -17.23 -18.36
CA SER A 580 47.14 -17.19 -17.36
C SER A 580 48.09 -18.39 -17.44
N LEU A 581 47.62 -19.55 -17.92
CA LEU A 581 48.44 -20.75 -18.10
C LEU A 581 49.50 -20.60 -19.21
N ASN A 582 49.32 -19.64 -20.13
CA ASN A 582 50.29 -19.34 -21.17
C ASN A 582 51.53 -18.60 -20.63
N ARG A 583 51.46 -18.03 -19.42
CA ARG A 583 52.58 -17.31 -18.82
C ARG A 583 53.71 -18.27 -18.45
N ASP A 584 54.95 -17.81 -18.54
CA ASP A 584 56.13 -18.63 -18.21
C ASP A 584 56.21 -18.97 -16.72
N ASN A 585 55.67 -18.11 -15.85
CA ASN A 585 55.68 -18.29 -14.40
C ASN A 585 54.51 -19.14 -13.87
N VAL A 586 53.68 -19.73 -14.74
CA VAL A 586 52.55 -20.58 -14.35
C VAL A 586 52.75 -21.98 -14.91
N ALA A 587 52.70 -22.98 -14.02
CA ALA A 587 52.85 -24.39 -14.35
C ALA A 587 51.59 -25.18 -13.97
N LEU A 588 51.05 -25.95 -14.92
CA LEU A 588 49.98 -26.92 -14.65
C LEU A 588 50.60 -28.27 -14.26
N ILE A 589 50.28 -28.76 -13.08
CA ILE A 589 50.77 -30.03 -12.53
C ILE A 589 49.60 -31.00 -12.37
N THR A 590 49.63 -32.11 -13.12
CA THR A 590 48.59 -33.16 -13.08
C THR A 590 49.05 -34.45 -12.39
N SER A 591 50.34 -34.55 -12.04
CA SER A 591 50.86 -35.68 -11.26
C SER A 591 50.34 -35.61 -9.82
N PRO A 592 49.86 -36.74 -9.24
CA PRO A 592 49.37 -36.74 -7.86
C PRO A 592 50.44 -36.30 -6.86
N ILE A 593 50.00 -35.66 -5.77
CA ILE A 593 50.86 -35.28 -4.66
C ILE A 593 51.15 -36.53 -3.81
N ALA A 594 52.42 -36.89 -3.65
CA ALA A 594 52.85 -38.03 -2.84
C ALA A 594 53.00 -37.63 -1.36
N GLU A 595 53.72 -36.54 -1.09
CA GLU A 595 53.85 -35.97 0.26
C GLU A 595 54.28 -34.50 0.23
N MET A 596 54.02 -33.81 1.34
CA MET A 596 54.62 -32.52 1.66
C MET A 596 55.92 -32.70 2.43
N THR A 597 56.90 -31.88 2.10
CA THR A 597 58.19 -31.76 2.78
C THR A 597 58.17 -30.54 3.71
N GLU A 598 59.27 -30.29 4.43
CA GLU A 598 59.41 -29.08 5.25
C GLU A 598 59.33 -27.79 4.42
N THR A 599 59.72 -27.84 3.13
CA THR A 599 59.85 -26.68 2.25
C THR A 599 58.95 -26.72 1.00
N GLY A 600 58.20 -27.80 0.76
CA GLY A 600 57.41 -27.91 -0.48
C GLY A 600 56.64 -29.21 -0.68
N ILE A 601 56.50 -29.61 -1.94
CA ILE A 601 55.65 -30.73 -2.38
C ILE A 601 56.45 -31.69 -3.27
N ILE A 602 56.31 -33.00 -3.03
CA ILE A 602 56.79 -34.07 -3.90
C ILE A 602 55.59 -34.73 -4.58
N THR A 603 55.63 -34.87 -5.91
CA THR A 603 54.65 -35.62 -6.69
C THR A 603 55.05 -37.10 -6.85
N GLU A 604 54.11 -37.98 -7.17
CA GLU A 604 54.35 -39.42 -7.30
C GLU A 604 55.35 -39.81 -8.40
N ASN A 605 55.54 -38.95 -9.41
CA ASN A 605 56.57 -39.12 -10.44
C ASN A 605 57.97 -38.64 -9.98
N GLY A 606 58.14 -38.28 -8.71
CA GLY A 606 59.42 -37.92 -8.10
C GLY A 606 59.85 -36.47 -8.28
N VAL A 607 59.00 -35.59 -8.83
CA VAL A 607 59.31 -34.15 -8.94
C VAL A 607 59.13 -33.50 -7.57
N SER A 608 60.18 -32.83 -7.08
CA SER A 608 60.19 -32.07 -5.83
C SER A 608 60.25 -30.57 -6.14
N GLU A 609 59.34 -29.80 -5.56
CA GLU A 609 59.32 -28.35 -5.71
C GLU A 609 59.12 -27.64 -4.37
N GLU A 610 59.92 -26.60 -4.11
CA GLU A 610 59.83 -25.75 -2.92
C GLU A 610 58.89 -24.55 -3.12
N PHE A 611 58.21 -24.16 -2.06
CA PHE A 611 57.21 -23.09 -2.06
C PHE A 611 57.33 -22.22 -0.81
N ASP A 612 57.10 -20.92 -0.98
CA ASP A 612 56.91 -19.97 0.12
C ASP A 612 55.51 -20.11 0.74
N ALA A 613 54.52 -20.48 -0.10
CA ALA A 613 53.15 -20.70 0.34
C ALA A 613 52.43 -21.84 -0.40
N ILE A 614 51.54 -22.52 0.31
CA ILE A 614 50.59 -23.49 -0.22
C ILE A 614 49.18 -22.96 0.03
N ILE A 615 48.43 -22.76 -1.07
CA ILE A 615 47.05 -22.29 -1.07
C ILE A 615 46.12 -23.44 -1.40
N TYR A 616 45.23 -23.76 -0.48
CA TYR A 616 44.17 -24.76 -0.66
C TYR A 616 42.96 -24.08 -1.29
N ALA A 617 42.69 -24.41 -2.56
CA ALA A 617 41.47 -24.07 -3.29
C ALA A 617 40.60 -25.33 -3.45
N THR A 618 40.45 -26.06 -2.34
CA THR A 618 39.93 -27.43 -2.28
C THR A 618 38.44 -27.54 -1.93
N GLY A 619 37.75 -26.40 -1.84
CA GLY A 619 36.30 -26.33 -1.65
C GLY A 619 35.89 -26.34 -0.18
N PHE A 620 34.71 -26.88 0.11
CA PHE A 620 34.08 -26.81 1.43
C PHE A 620 33.61 -28.19 1.90
N ASP A 621 33.55 -28.39 3.21
CA ASP A 621 32.97 -29.58 3.84
C ASP A 621 31.45 -29.40 4.00
N VAL A 622 30.70 -29.76 2.95
CA VAL A 622 29.25 -29.58 2.90
C VAL A 622 28.52 -30.55 3.84
N GLN A 623 28.97 -31.80 3.92
CA GLN A 623 28.35 -32.83 4.76
C GLN A 623 28.66 -32.61 6.25
N GLY A 624 29.93 -32.38 6.61
CA GLY A 624 30.30 -32.14 8.00
C GLY A 624 29.66 -30.87 8.56
N HIS A 625 29.46 -29.84 7.73
CA HIS A 625 28.77 -28.63 8.15
C HIS A 625 27.31 -28.88 8.57
N GLN A 626 26.56 -29.73 7.86
CA GLN A 626 25.16 -30.05 8.20
C GLN A 626 25.01 -30.60 9.63
N PHE A 627 26.09 -31.14 10.20
CA PHE A 627 26.15 -31.70 11.55
C PHE A 627 27.01 -30.88 12.54
N SER A 628 27.41 -29.67 12.17
CA SER A 628 28.31 -28.83 12.97
C SER A 628 27.65 -28.20 14.22
N MET A 629 26.32 -28.22 14.30
CA MET A 629 25.53 -27.76 15.46
C MET A 629 24.75 -28.95 16.06
N ASP A 630 24.71 -29.08 17.39
CA ASP A 630 23.83 -30.07 18.06
C ASP A 630 22.39 -29.56 18.05
N ILE A 631 21.63 -29.96 17.04
CA ILE A 631 20.21 -29.58 16.87
C ILE A 631 19.34 -30.77 17.23
N ARG A 632 18.45 -30.59 18.21
CA ARG A 632 17.57 -31.65 18.70
C ARG A 632 16.12 -31.22 18.68
N GLY A 633 15.30 -31.95 17.92
CA GLY A 633 13.87 -31.75 17.82
C GLY A 633 13.13 -32.50 18.92
N GLU A 634 11.91 -32.91 18.58
CA GLU A 634 10.98 -33.61 19.47
C GLU A 634 11.61 -34.87 20.09
N GLU A 635 11.30 -35.12 21.36
CA GLU A 635 11.80 -36.25 22.16
C GLU A 635 13.34 -36.33 22.19
N GLY A 636 14.03 -35.22 21.91
CA GLY A 636 15.48 -35.13 21.87
C GLY A 636 16.12 -35.74 20.62
N LEU A 637 15.36 -35.97 19.54
CA LEU A 637 15.87 -36.51 18.28
C LEU A 637 16.89 -35.56 17.65
N ALA A 638 18.13 -36.00 17.52
CA ALA A 638 19.19 -35.22 16.87
C ALA A 638 18.96 -35.15 15.34
N LEU A 639 19.12 -33.95 14.75
CA LEU A 639 19.03 -33.75 13.30
C LEU A 639 20.06 -34.60 12.56
N SER A 640 21.25 -34.75 13.13
CA SER A 640 22.29 -35.62 12.61
C SER A 640 21.89 -37.09 12.54
N LYS A 641 21.06 -37.54 13.50
CA LYS A 641 20.52 -38.90 13.48
C LYS A 641 19.42 -39.05 12.43
N TRP A 642 18.57 -38.03 12.26
CA TRP A 642 17.52 -38.03 11.25
C TRP A 642 18.09 -38.10 9.82
N TRP A 643 19.18 -37.38 9.54
CA TRP A 643 19.85 -37.34 8.25
C TRP A 643 20.98 -38.37 8.06
N GLU A 644 21.12 -39.36 8.95
CA GLU A 644 22.20 -40.38 8.87
C GLU A 644 22.18 -41.15 7.54
N ASN A 645 21.01 -41.33 6.93
CA ASN A 645 20.83 -42.03 5.65
C ASN A 645 20.40 -41.11 4.51
N GLY A 646 20.69 -39.82 4.64
CA GLY A 646 20.48 -38.81 3.62
C GLY A 646 19.66 -37.62 4.10
N SER A 647 20.04 -36.43 3.63
CA SER A 647 19.40 -35.18 4.01
C SER A 647 18.11 -34.96 3.24
N GLU A 648 16.99 -34.89 3.96
CA GLU A 648 15.67 -34.61 3.39
C GLU A 648 14.97 -33.48 4.15
N ALA A 649 14.26 -32.64 3.40
CA ALA A 649 13.35 -31.62 3.91
C ALA A 649 12.15 -31.50 2.99
N TYR A 650 11.01 -31.10 3.53
CA TYR A 650 9.84 -30.71 2.73
C TYR A 650 10.02 -29.28 2.23
N ARG A 651 9.83 -29.08 0.92
CA ARG A 651 10.06 -27.81 0.21
C ARG A 651 11.40 -27.15 0.51
N ALA A 652 12.43 -27.97 0.77
CA ALA A 652 13.76 -27.56 1.19
C ALA A 652 13.83 -26.68 2.46
N THR A 653 12.73 -26.56 3.21
CA THR A 653 12.58 -25.63 4.34
C THR A 653 12.28 -26.34 5.66
N MET A 654 11.36 -27.31 5.71
CA MET A 654 10.95 -27.94 6.96
C MET A 654 11.41 -29.39 7.10
N VAL A 655 11.80 -29.78 8.31
CA VAL A 655 12.23 -31.15 8.63
C VAL A 655 11.24 -31.78 9.62
N PRO A 656 10.71 -33.00 9.36
CA PRO A 656 9.84 -33.71 10.30
C PRO A 656 10.51 -33.88 11.67
N HIS A 657 9.73 -33.80 12.75
CA HIS A 657 10.19 -33.84 14.16
C HIS A 657 10.98 -32.60 14.62
N PHE A 658 11.17 -31.59 13.76
CA PHE A 658 11.79 -30.31 14.12
C PHE A 658 10.77 -29.16 13.92
N PRO A 659 9.69 -29.12 14.72
CA PRO A 659 8.65 -28.09 14.59
C PRO A 659 9.26 -26.69 14.72
N ASN A 660 8.69 -25.71 14.01
CA ASN A 660 9.13 -24.31 14.03
C ASN A 660 10.59 -24.06 13.59
N TYR A 661 11.31 -25.07 13.12
CA TYR A 661 12.67 -24.96 12.62
C TYR A 661 12.67 -25.00 11.09
N PHE A 662 13.17 -23.92 10.49
CA PHE A 662 13.17 -23.73 9.05
C PHE A 662 14.59 -23.58 8.50
N LEU A 663 14.84 -24.12 7.32
CA LEU A 663 16.06 -23.94 6.54
C LEU A 663 15.78 -22.96 5.39
N VAL A 664 16.59 -21.92 5.19
CA VAL A 664 16.42 -21.03 4.02
C VAL A 664 16.97 -21.67 2.74
N THR A 665 18.11 -22.35 2.86
CA THR A 665 18.79 -23.07 1.78
C THR A 665 19.05 -24.51 2.22
N GLY A 666 17.98 -25.27 2.48
CA GLY A 666 18.07 -26.68 2.91
C GLY A 666 18.36 -27.65 1.76
N PRO A 667 18.22 -28.97 2.01
CA PRO A 667 18.37 -30.00 0.99
C PRO A 667 17.49 -29.71 -0.23
N ASN A 668 18.04 -29.88 -1.42
CA ASN A 668 17.39 -29.63 -2.70
C ASN A 668 16.93 -28.16 -2.95
N ALA A 669 17.49 -27.17 -2.24
CA ALA A 669 17.32 -25.73 -2.55
C ALA A 669 18.44 -25.13 -3.43
N GLY A 670 19.44 -25.92 -3.81
CA GLY A 670 20.62 -25.45 -4.53
C GLY A 670 20.36 -25.16 -6.01
N VAL A 671 21.16 -24.23 -6.56
CA VAL A 671 21.08 -23.79 -7.96
C VAL A 671 22.10 -24.50 -8.86
N GLY A 672 21.61 -25.10 -9.94
CA GLY A 672 22.44 -25.54 -11.06
C GLY A 672 22.54 -24.49 -12.19
N THR A 673 21.54 -23.61 -12.29
CA THR A 673 21.35 -22.73 -13.46
C THR A 673 20.83 -21.32 -13.15
N THR A 674 20.51 -20.98 -11.90
CA THR A 674 19.91 -19.67 -11.55
C THR A 674 20.58 -19.01 -10.33
N SER A 675 20.06 -17.86 -9.89
CA SER A 675 20.56 -17.08 -8.76
C SER A 675 20.05 -17.63 -7.42
N ILE A 676 20.98 -17.94 -6.49
CA ILE A 676 20.59 -18.36 -5.15
C ILE A 676 19.86 -17.25 -4.38
N VAL A 677 20.14 -15.98 -4.68
CA VAL A 677 19.44 -14.85 -4.03
C VAL A 677 17.96 -14.87 -4.35
N HIS A 678 17.59 -15.23 -5.58
CA HIS A 678 16.20 -15.41 -5.96
C HIS A 678 15.53 -16.56 -5.18
N LEU A 679 16.21 -17.71 -5.05
CA LEU A 679 15.65 -18.83 -4.27
C LEU A 679 15.55 -18.52 -2.78
N ILE A 680 16.51 -17.76 -2.23
CA ILE A 680 16.45 -17.25 -0.85
C ILE A 680 15.17 -16.42 -0.64
N GLU A 681 14.84 -15.51 -1.56
CA GLU A 681 13.61 -14.72 -1.47
C GLU A 681 12.36 -15.60 -1.45
N GLN A 682 12.33 -16.65 -2.29
CA GLN A 682 11.21 -17.59 -2.32
C GLN A 682 11.09 -18.40 -1.01
N SER A 683 12.20 -18.97 -0.52
CA SER A 683 12.22 -19.73 0.73
C SER A 683 11.83 -18.87 1.92
N VAL A 684 12.40 -17.66 2.05
CA VAL A 684 12.06 -16.73 3.12
C VAL A 684 10.59 -16.32 3.02
N GLY A 685 10.08 -16.04 1.82
CA GLY A 685 8.68 -15.71 1.61
C GLY A 685 7.74 -16.81 2.09
N TRP A 686 8.05 -18.08 1.81
CA TRP A 686 7.29 -19.22 2.29
C TRP A 686 7.39 -19.39 3.82
N ILE A 687 8.58 -19.25 4.40
CA ILE A 687 8.81 -19.36 5.85
C ILE A 687 8.03 -18.27 6.61
N VAL A 688 8.10 -17.01 6.17
CA VAL A 688 7.37 -15.90 6.80
C VAL A 688 5.86 -16.15 6.74
N GLN A 689 5.34 -16.70 5.65
CA GLN A 689 3.94 -17.12 5.58
C GLN A 689 3.58 -18.21 6.59
N ALA A 690 4.47 -19.18 6.82
CA ALA A 690 4.24 -20.24 7.81
C ALA A 690 4.22 -19.65 9.23
N VAL A 691 5.15 -18.75 9.55
CA VAL A 691 5.19 -18.03 10.83
C VAL A 691 3.93 -17.17 11.02
N GLN A 692 3.48 -16.42 10.01
CA GLN A 692 2.26 -15.62 10.09
C GLN A 692 1.01 -16.48 10.30
N LYS A 693 0.89 -17.61 9.59
CA LYS A 693 -0.24 -18.55 9.74
C LYS A 693 -0.28 -19.20 11.11
N ALA A 694 0.87 -19.42 11.74
CA ALA A 694 0.96 -19.93 13.10
C ALA A 694 0.45 -18.91 14.16
N GLY A 695 0.34 -17.63 13.80
CA GLY A 695 -0.22 -16.59 14.69
C GLY A 695 0.67 -16.34 15.90
N ASN A 696 0.09 -16.25 17.10
CA ASN A 696 0.84 -16.08 18.36
C ASN A 696 0.89 -17.37 19.20
N ASP A 697 0.09 -18.38 18.84
CA ASP A 697 -0.26 -19.46 19.76
C ASP A 697 0.02 -20.86 19.20
N LEU A 698 0.37 -20.97 17.92
CA LEU A 698 0.59 -22.25 17.25
C LEU A 698 2.06 -22.46 16.90
N SER A 699 2.42 -23.73 16.89
CA SER A 699 3.60 -24.28 16.25
C SER A 699 3.22 -24.92 14.92
N VAL A 700 4.19 -25.09 14.03
CA VAL A 700 4.02 -25.72 12.72
C VAL A 700 5.07 -26.81 12.52
N THR A 701 4.64 -27.95 11.99
CA THR A 701 5.48 -29.11 11.67
C THR A 701 5.02 -29.75 10.35
N VAL A 702 5.77 -30.73 9.87
CA VAL A 702 5.44 -31.50 8.66
C VAL A 702 5.54 -32.98 8.97
N SER A 703 4.66 -33.79 8.36
CA SER A 703 4.67 -35.23 8.59
C SER A 703 5.79 -35.93 7.81
N ASN A 704 6.21 -37.09 8.33
CA ASN A 704 7.17 -37.97 7.64
C ASN A 704 6.66 -38.40 6.26
N GLU A 705 5.35 -38.67 6.15
CA GLU A 705 4.74 -39.18 4.92
C GLU A 705 4.77 -38.13 3.81
N VAL A 706 4.32 -36.91 4.11
CA VAL A 706 4.35 -35.79 3.15
C VAL A 706 5.77 -35.48 2.71
N THR A 707 6.71 -35.43 3.67
CA THR A 707 8.13 -35.17 3.38
C THR A 707 8.72 -36.25 2.48
N ARG A 708 8.44 -37.53 2.77
CA ARG A 708 8.92 -38.65 1.97
C ARG A 708 8.34 -38.63 0.57
N SER A 709 7.03 -38.48 0.42
CA SER A 709 6.38 -38.44 -0.90
C SER A 709 6.90 -37.29 -1.76
N TYR A 710 7.12 -36.12 -1.15
CA TYR A 710 7.76 -34.98 -1.82
C TYR A 710 9.19 -35.31 -2.29
N ASN A 711 10.03 -35.88 -1.40
CA ASN A 711 11.42 -36.20 -1.72
C ASN A 711 11.55 -37.35 -2.74
N GLU A 712 10.70 -38.38 -2.69
CA GLU A 712 10.67 -39.45 -3.68
C GLU A 712 10.34 -38.92 -5.09
N ALA A 713 9.38 -37.99 -5.18
CA ALA A 713 9.05 -37.32 -6.44
C ALA A 713 10.24 -36.48 -6.95
N LEU A 714 10.87 -35.69 -6.09
CA LEU A 714 12.07 -34.92 -6.43
C LEU A 714 13.21 -35.81 -6.94
N GLN A 715 13.53 -36.90 -6.23
CA GLN A 715 14.63 -37.79 -6.62
C GLN A 715 14.37 -38.46 -7.97
N LYS A 716 13.10 -38.79 -8.28
CA LYS A 716 12.71 -39.31 -9.60
C LYS A 716 12.94 -38.30 -10.73
N GLU A 717 12.73 -37.01 -10.48
CA GLU A 717 13.03 -35.96 -11.46
C GLU A 717 14.54 -35.70 -11.57
N LEU A 718 15.25 -35.71 -10.45
CA LEU A 718 16.71 -35.55 -10.38
C LEU A 718 17.42 -36.68 -11.13
N SER A 719 16.91 -37.90 -11.09
CA SER A 719 17.49 -39.04 -11.83
C SER A 719 17.43 -38.87 -13.36
N GLN A 720 16.64 -37.91 -13.86
CA GLN A 720 16.53 -37.59 -15.29
C GLN A 720 17.40 -36.39 -15.71
N THR A 721 18.17 -35.82 -14.77
CA THR A 721 19.05 -34.68 -15.05
C THR A 721 20.47 -35.12 -15.37
N VAL A 722 21.26 -34.21 -15.95
CA VAL A 722 22.71 -34.44 -16.14
C VAL A 722 23.46 -34.73 -14.83
N TRP A 723 22.95 -34.30 -13.67
CA TRP A 723 23.60 -34.57 -12.39
C TRP A 723 23.60 -36.05 -12.01
N ALA A 724 22.69 -36.84 -12.60
CA ALA A 724 22.64 -38.29 -12.47
C ALA A 724 23.48 -39.03 -13.53
N SER A 725 24.27 -38.34 -14.36
CA SER A 725 25.06 -38.96 -15.44
C SER A 725 26.31 -39.72 -14.96
N GLY A 726 26.55 -39.81 -13.65
CA GLY A 726 27.63 -40.61 -13.06
C GLY A 726 28.96 -39.89 -12.81
N CYS A 727 29.05 -38.55 -12.93
CA CYS A 727 30.28 -37.83 -12.53
C CYS A 727 30.35 -37.64 -11.01
N LYS A 728 31.57 -37.65 -10.45
CA LYS A 728 31.78 -37.30 -9.04
C LYS A 728 31.69 -35.79 -8.84
N SER A 729 30.66 -35.31 -8.15
CA SER A 729 30.48 -33.91 -7.76
C SER A 729 30.11 -33.85 -6.27
N TRP A 730 30.24 -32.66 -5.66
CA TRP A 730 29.77 -32.44 -4.28
C TRP A 730 28.24 -32.42 -4.17
N TYR A 731 27.51 -32.54 -5.30
CA TYR A 731 26.06 -32.61 -5.28
C TYR A 731 25.51 -33.96 -4.82
N LEU A 732 26.33 -35.00 -5.00
CA LEU A 732 25.98 -36.42 -4.83
C LEU A 732 26.56 -36.93 -3.51
N THR A 733 25.80 -37.77 -2.83
CA THR A 733 26.28 -38.65 -1.75
C THR A 733 27.03 -39.85 -2.32
N ASP A 734 27.73 -40.59 -1.45
CA ASP A 734 28.48 -41.78 -1.85
C ASP A 734 27.61 -42.91 -2.44
N ASP A 735 26.34 -42.98 -2.05
CA ASP A 735 25.33 -43.91 -2.61
C ASP A 735 24.61 -43.37 -3.86
N GLY A 736 24.97 -42.16 -4.33
CA GLY A 736 24.52 -41.59 -5.60
C GLY A 736 23.25 -40.76 -5.53
N ARG A 737 22.76 -40.41 -4.33
CA ARG A 737 21.60 -39.54 -4.13
C ARG A 737 21.97 -38.06 -4.32
N ILE A 738 21.07 -37.25 -4.90
CA ILE A 738 21.30 -35.82 -5.12
C ILE A 738 20.57 -35.02 -4.04
N GLU A 739 21.30 -34.49 -3.07
CA GLU A 739 20.72 -33.82 -1.89
C GLU A 739 20.81 -32.30 -1.94
N THR A 740 21.56 -31.75 -2.88
CA THR A 740 21.88 -30.32 -2.90
C THR A 740 21.01 -29.55 -3.88
N LEU A 741 20.72 -30.11 -5.04
CA LEU A 741 20.11 -29.39 -6.17
C LEU A 741 18.61 -29.62 -6.29
N PHE A 742 17.92 -28.59 -6.78
CA PHE A 742 16.54 -28.68 -7.21
C PHE A 742 16.45 -29.18 -8.69
N PRO A 743 15.55 -30.11 -9.04
CA PRO A 743 15.46 -30.65 -10.40
C PRO A 743 14.86 -29.70 -11.45
N GLY A 744 14.09 -28.70 -11.00
CA GLY A 744 13.39 -27.73 -11.83
C GLY A 744 14.18 -26.43 -12.08
N ASN A 745 13.54 -25.50 -12.79
CA ASN A 745 14.07 -24.15 -13.03
C ASN A 745 13.62 -23.14 -11.95
N ALA A 746 13.88 -21.84 -12.14
CA ALA A 746 13.48 -20.83 -11.15
C ALA A 746 11.95 -20.72 -11.03
N GLN A 747 11.22 -20.85 -12.13
CA GLN A 747 9.75 -20.79 -12.15
C GLN A 747 9.13 -21.96 -11.39
N ASP A 748 9.67 -23.16 -11.57
CA ASP A 748 9.23 -24.37 -10.87
C ASP A 748 9.43 -24.23 -9.36
N PHE A 749 10.58 -23.68 -8.93
CA PHE A 749 10.84 -23.43 -7.52
C PHE A 749 9.92 -22.35 -6.95
N GLU A 750 9.74 -21.23 -7.65
CA GLU A 750 8.81 -20.16 -7.25
C GLU A 750 7.38 -20.70 -7.11
N ALA A 751 6.93 -21.55 -8.04
CA ALA A 751 5.61 -22.18 -7.96
C ALA A 751 5.49 -23.08 -6.72
N GLN A 752 6.53 -23.85 -6.38
CA GLN A 752 6.56 -24.67 -5.16
C GLN A 752 6.61 -23.83 -3.88
N MET A 753 7.18 -22.63 -3.91
CA MET A 753 7.32 -21.78 -2.71
C MET A 753 6.24 -20.72 -2.56
N ARG A 754 5.27 -20.66 -3.48
CA ARG A 754 4.26 -19.59 -3.54
C ARG A 754 3.42 -19.47 -2.26
N ASP A 755 2.85 -20.59 -1.81
CA ASP A 755 1.94 -20.63 -0.67
C ASP A 755 2.20 -21.83 0.25
N VAL A 756 2.04 -21.62 1.55
CA VAL A 756 2.02 -22.69 2.57
C VAL A 756 0.67 -23.39 2.52
N ASP A 757 0.66 -24.65 2.08
CA ASP A 757 -0.55 -25.49 2.01
C ASP A 757 -0.86 -26.12 3.38
N PRO A 758 -1.96 -25.74 4.06
CA PRO A 758 -2.32 -26.29 5.37
C PRO A 758 -2.67 -27.78 5.37
N SER A 759 -2.84 -28.41 4.19
CA SER A 759 -3.01 -29.86 4.09
C SER A 759 -1.68 -30.63 4.10
N GLU A 760 -0.57 -29.96 3.76
CA GLU A 760 0.76 -30.56 3.69
C GLU A 760 1.59 -30.27 4.95
N VAL A 761 1.29 -29.18 5.68
CA VAL A 761 1.89 -28.86 6.99
C VAL A 761 0.85 -28.89 8.10
N THR A 762 1.27 -29.28 9.31
CA THR A 762 0.40 -29.39 10.47
C THR A 762 0.67 -28.26 11.44
N PHE A 763 -0.37 -27.51 11.80
CA PHE A 763 -0.32 -26.54 12.90
C PHE A 763 -0.85 -27.17 14.17
N PHE A 764 -0.25 -26.86 15.30
CA PHE A 764 -0.65 -27.45 16.58
C PHE A 764 -0.36 -26.51 17.73
N LYS A 765 -1.13 -26.67 18.81
CA LYS A 765 -0.89 -26.02 20.09
C LYS A 765 -0.32 -27.04 21.07
N LEU A 766 0.54 -26.59 21.98
CA LEU A 766 1.02 -27.40 23.11
C LEU A 766 0.29 -26.98 24.38
N GLU A 767 -0.48 -27.91 24.97
CA GLU A 767 -1.11 -27.72 26.28
C GLU A 767 -0.65 -28.83 27.23
N GLY A 768 0.19 -28.47 28.21
CA GLY A 768 0.69 -29.39 29.24
C GLY A 768 1.48 -30.58 28.68
N GLY A 769 2.27 -30.37 27.62
CA GLY A 769 3.06 -31.39 26.93
C GLY A 769 2.27 -32.30 25.99
N ARG A 770 0.99 -32.00 25.70
CA ARG A 770 0.22 -32.67 24.65
C ARG A 770 0.09 -31.76 23.43
N LYS A 771 0.34 -32.33 22.25
CA LYS A 771 0.07 -31.69 20.97
C LYS A 771 -1.41 -31.81 20.64
N GLU A 772 -2.09 -30.68 20.61
CA GLU A 772 -3.41 -30.58 20.04
C GLU A 772 -3.26 -30.03 18.62
N THR A 773 -3.43 -30.90 17.62
CA THR A 773 -3.43 -30.47 16.22
C THR A 773 -4.56 -29.47 16.03
N VAL A 774 -4.19 -28.26 15.62
CA VAL A 774 -5.13 -27.24 15.21
C VAL A 774 -5.21 -27.35 13.71
N ASP A 775 -6.26 -28.01 13.26
CA ASP A 775 -6.58 -27.98 11.84
C ASP A 775 -6.94 -26.52 11.50
N LEU A 776 -6.05 -25.83 10.81
CA LEU A 776 -6.34 -24.48 10.32
C LEU A 776 -7.49 -24.48 9.29
N MET A 777 -7.92 -25.66 8.80
CA MET A 777 -9.18 -25.83 8.07
C MET A 777 -10.42 -25.93 8.98
N LEU A 778 -10.27 -26.19 10.29
CA LEU A 778 -11.36 -26.27 11.29
C LEU A 778 -11.34 -25.14 12.35
N ALA A 779 -10.23 -24.39 12.50
CA ALA A 779 -10.12 -23.20 13.36
C ALA A 779 -10.44 -21.88 12.64
N ALA A 780 -10.67 -21.94 11.33
CA ALA A 780 -11.66 -21.13 10.64
C ALA A 780 -13.00 -21.91 10.65
N PRO A 781 -14.18 -21.27 10.65
CA PRO A 781 -15.43 -22.00 10.65
C PRO A 781 -15.47 -22.98 9.46
N GLU A 782 -15.65 -24.27 9.76
CA GLU A 782 -15.74 -25.45 8.88
C GLU A 782 -15.54 -25.22 7.36
N VAL A 783 -14.47 -25.78 6.78
CA VAL A 783 -14.51 -26.30 5.40
C VAL A 783 -13.86 -27.67 5.29
N SER A 784 -14.73 -28.67 5.16
CA SER A 784 -14.48 -30.06 4.75
C SER A 784 -13.67 -30.18 3.46
N THR A 785 -12.90 -31.28 3.36
CA THR A 785 -11.98 -31.76 2.31
C THR A 785 -12.60 -31.98 0.91
N SER A 786 -13.27 -30.96 0.40
CA SER A 786 -13.50 -30.70 -1.03
C SER A 786 -13.53 -29.19 -1.16
N VAL A 787 -12.36 -28.51 -1.16
CA VAL A 787 -12.38 -27.07 -0.93
C VAL A 787 -12.94 -26.35 -2.15
N LYS A 788 -14.23 -26.03 -2.05
CA LYS A 788 -14.89 -24.98 -2.80
C LYS A 788 -14.05 -23.72 -2.59
N PRO A 789 -13.62 -22.98 -3.63
CA PRO A 789 -12.87 -21.72 -3.50
C PRO A 789 -13.72 -20.57 -2.94
N TYR A 790 -14.85 -20.91 -2.31
CA TYR A 790 -15.85 -20.02 -1.79
C TYR A 790 -16.53 -20.67 -0.58
N GLU A 791 -16.93 -19.83 0.37
CA GLU A 791 -17.82 -20.12 1.48
C GLU A 791 -19.27 -19.75 1.11
N GLY A 792 -20.21 -20.07 1.99
CA GLY A 792 -21.62 -19.73 1.85
C GLY A 792 -22.50 -20.90 1.40
N THR A 793 -23.71 -20.59 0.96
CA THR A 793 -24.75 -21.59 0.68
C THR A 793 -25.36 -21.39 -0.69
N PHE A 794 -25.68 -22.48 -1.37
CA PHE A 794 -26.51 -22.47 -2.57
C PHE A 794 -27.48 -23.65 -2.56
N ASP A 795 -28.64 -23.47 -3.18
CA ASP A 795 -29.60 -24.53 -3.46
C ASP A 795 -28.99 -25.50 -4.49
N PRO A 796 -29.01 -26.83 -4.29
CA PRO A 796 -28.41 -27.80 -5.20
C PRO A 796 -28.81 -27.67 -6.67
N ALA A 797 -29.99 -27.12 -6.99
CA ALA A 797 -30.38 -26.83 -8.37
C ALA A 797 -29.44 -25.81 -9.06
N PHE A 798 -28.83 -24.91 -8.29
CA PHE A 798 -27.92 -23.85 -8.74
C PHE A 798 -26.44 -24.23 -8.59
N LYS A 799 -26.15 -25.54 -8.59
CA LYS A 799 -24.78 -26.05 -8.49
C LYS A 799 -23.87 -25.48 -9.59
N ASP A 800 -24.35 -25.41 -10.82
CA ASP A 800 -23.55 -24.94 -11.97
C ASP A 800 -23.16 -23.46 -11.84
N VAL A 801 -24.02 -22.65 -11.19
CA VAL A 801 -23.70 -21.25 -10.85
C VAL A 801 -22.55 -21.18 -9.86
N ALA A 802 -22.56 -22.04 -8.85
CA ALA A 802 -21.51 -22.10 -7.84
C ALA A 802 -20.19 -22.67 -8.42
N GLU A 803 -20.26 -23.63 -9.34
CA GLU A 803 -19.09 -24.12 -10.10
C GLU A 803 -18.51 -23.04 -11.03
N ALA A 804 -19.36 -22.25 -11.70
CA ALA A 804 -18.91 -21.11 -12.50
C ALA A 804 -18.21 -20.04 -11.63
N PHE A 805 -18.72 -19.80 -10.41
CA PHE A 805 -18.08 -18.90 -9.44
C PHE A 805 -16.71 -19.44 -9.02
N ALA A 806 -16.60 -20.74 -8.76
CA ALA A 806 -15.31 -21.37 -8.49
C ALA A 806 -14.31 -21.25 -9.65
N ALA A 807 -14.77 -21.49 -10.87
CA ALA A 807 -13.95 -21.38 -12.07
C ALA A 807 -13.39 -19.97 -12.28
N ASN A 808 -14.05 -18.91 -11.78
CA ASN A 808 -13.49 -17.56 -11.84
C ASN A 808 -12.17 -17.43 -11.08
N PHE A 809 -12.03 -18.10 -9.93
CA PHE A 809 -10.79 -18.14 -9.17
C PHE A 809 -9.73 -19.03 -9.82
N ALA A 810 -10.12 -20.18 -10.36
CA ALA A 810 -9.19 -21.12 -10.97
C ALA A 810 -8.65 -20.61 -12.32
N ASP A 811 -9.54 -20.11 -13.18
CA ASP A 811 -9.26 -19.96 -14.62
C ASP A 811 -9.25 -18.50 -15.09
N ARG A 812 -9.96 -17.61 -14.39
CA ARG A 812 -10.21 -16.23 -14.86
C ARG A 812 -9.58 -15.15 -13.98
N GLY A 813 -8.66 -15.55 -13.09
CA GLY A 813 -7.82 -14.64 -12.30
C GLY A 813 -8.59 -13.76 -11.32
N GLU A 814 -9.72 -14.26 -10.79
CA GLU A 814 -10.41 -13.66 -9.65
C GLU A 814 -9.50 -13.62 -8.41
N VAL A 815 -9.58 -12.55 -7.62
CA VAL A 815 -8.80 -12.41 -6.38
C VAL A 815 -9.70 -12.53 -5.17
N GLY A 816 -10.78 -11.76 -5.12
CA GLY A 816 -11.81 -11.84 -4.09
C GLY A 816 -13.14 -11.37 -4.63
N ALA A 817 -14.21 -12.10 -4.33
CA ALA A 817 -15.54 -11.81 -4.83
C ALA A 817 -16.65 -12.35 -3.93
N SER A 818 -17.88 -11.87 -4.17
CA SER A 818 -19.13 -12.42 -3.66
C SER A 818 -20.16 -12.52 -4.77
N LEU A 819 -21.07 -13.49 -4.65
CA LEU A 819 -22.18 -13.75 -5.56
C LEU A 819 -23.45 -14.06 -4.74
N CYS A 820 -24.56 -13.42 -5.11
CA CYS A 820 -25.87 -13.66 -4.51
C CYS A 820 -26.93 -13.76 -5.62
N LEU A 821 -27.82 -14.74 -5.50
CA LEU A 821 -28.94 -14.97 -6.39
C LEU A 821 -30.20 -15.18 -5.55
N ALA A 822 -31.28 -14.48 -5.88
CA ALA A 822 -32.58 -14.64 -5.25
C ALA A 822 -33.64 -14.99 -6.31
N VAL A 823 -34.39 -16.06 -6.09
CA VAL A 823 -35.49 -16.51 -6.96
C VAL A 823 -36.80 -16.38 -6.18
N ASP A 824 -37.78 -15.70 -6.74
CA ASP A 824 -39.07 -15.41 -6.11
C ASP A 824 -38.95 -14.82 -4.69
N GLY A 825 -37.95 -13.96 -4.49
CA GLY A 825 -37.66 -13.30 -3.22
C GLY A 825 -36.97 -14.18 -2.17
N LYS A 826 -36.57 -15.40 -2.52
CA LYS A 826 -35.76 -16.29 -1.66
C LYS A 826 -34.33 -16.35 -2.17
N THR A 827 -33.36 -16.10 -1.30
CA THR A 827 -31.94 -16.32 -1.61
C THR A 827 -31.68 -17.81 -1.86
N VAL A 828 -31.26 -18.13 -3.08
CA VAL A 828 -30.91 -19.49 -3.53
C VAL A 828 -29.40 -19.66 -3.73
N VAL A 829 -28.64 -18.56 -3.84
CA VAL A 829 -27.17 -18.55 -3.82
C VAL A 829 -26.73 -17.37 -2.96
N ASP A 830 -25.84 -17.59 -2.01
CA ASP A 830 -25.12 -16.58 -1.23
C ASP A 830 -23.73 -17.15 -0.92
N ILE A 831 -22.78 -16.86 -1.80
CA ILE A 831 -21.41 -17.39 -1.74
C ILE A 831 -20.37 -16.28 -1.88
N TRP A 832 -19.22 -16.45 -1.25
CA TRP A 832 -18.11 -15.48 -1.29
C TRP A 832 -16.77 -16.20 -1.13
N GLY A 833 -15.69 -15.61 -1.62
CA GLY A 833 -14.37 -16.26 -1.52
C GLY A 833 -13.22 -15.37 -1.96
N GLY A 834 -12.01 -15.85 -1.70
CA GLY A 834 -10.77 -15.17 -2.05
C GLY A 834 -10.28 -14.16 -1.02
N ILE A 835 -9.58 -13.12 -1.48
CA ILE A 835 -8.81 -12.18 -0.66
C ILE A 835 -9.42 -10.78 -0.77
N SER A 836 -9.66 -10.10 0.35
CA SER A 836 -10.19 -8.73 0.42
C SER A 836 -9.08 -7.67 0.33
N ALA A 837 -7.88 -7.93 0.87
CA ALA A 837 -6.73 -7.01 0.81
C ALA A 837 -5.42 -7.77 0.49
N PRO A 838 -4.87 -7.65 -0.73
CA PRO A 838 -3.69 -8.40 -1.16
C PRO A 838 -2.44 -8.17 -0.31
N ALA A 839 -2.20 -6.92 0.13
CA ALA A 839 -1.01 -6.57 0.90
C ALA A 839 -0.95 -7.28 2.27
N SER A 840 -2.11 -7.49 2.91
CA SER A 840 -2.22 -8.22 4.19
C SER A 840 -2.68 -9.67 4.03
N LYS A 841 -2.94 -10.12 2.79
CA LYS A 841 -3.62 -11.38 2.45
C LYS A 841 -4.91 -11.61 3.25
N ALA A 842 -5.62 -10.54 3.66
CA ALA A 842 -6.84 -10.68 4.45
C ALA A 842 -7.92 -11.43 3.64
N ALA A 843 -8.51 -12.47 4.22
CA ALA A 843 -9.54 -13.26 3.56
C ALA A 843 -10.83 -12.44 3.34
N TRP A 844 -11.54 -12.74 2.25
CA TRP A 844 -12.86 -12.22 2.00
C TRP A 844 -13.85 -12.80 3.01
N GLN A 845 -14.39 -11.95 3.88
CA GLN A 845 -15.39 -12.33 4.88
C GLN A 845 -16.79 -12.25 4.28
N ARG A 846 -17.75 -12.93 4.90
CA ARG A 846 -19.16 -12.91 4.50
C ARG A 846 -19.66 -11.52 4.19
N ASP A 847 -19.38 -10.56 5.06
CA ASP A 847 -19.85 -9.17 5.05
C ASP A 847 -18.80 -8.19 4.48
N THR A 848 -17.80 -8.68 3.75
CA THR A 848 -16.85 -7.83 3.03
C THR A 848 -17.58 -7.04 1.95
N ILE A 849 -17.33 -5.73 1.93
CA ILE A 849 -17.91 -4.78 0.96
C ILE A 849 -16.82 -4.25 0.05
N VAL A 850 -17.19 -3.84 -1.17
CA VAL A 850 -16.26 -3.39 -2.20
C VAL A 850 -16.87 -2.23 -2.99
N PRO A 851 -16.07 -1.31 -3.56
CA PRO A 851 -16.59 -0.35 -4.53
C PRO A 851 -17.23 -1.06 -5.72
N VAL A 852 -18.52 -0.80 -5.98
CA VAL A 852 -19.29 -1.43 -7.08
C VAL A 852 -19.45 -0.51 -8.31
N TYR A 853 -18.80 0.65 -8.28
CA TYR A 853 -18.75 1.61 -9.39
C TYR A 853 -20.13 1.88 -10.00
N SER A 854 -20.32 1.71 -11.31
CA SER A 854 -21.56 2.07 -12.00
C SER A 854 -22.81 1.31 -11.54
N CYS A 855 -22.71 0.22 -10.78
CA CYS A 855 -23.88 -0.37 -10.10
C CYS A 855 -24.61 0.64 -9.19
N THR A 856 -23.92 1.69 -8.73
CA THR A 856 -24.49 2.82 -7.98
C THR A 856 -25.58 3.57 -8.75
N LYS A 857 -25.53 3.58 -10.08
CA LYS A 857 -26.57 4.24 -10.90
C LYS A 857 -27.91 3.58 -10.75
N ALA A 858 -27.95 2.25 -10.62
CA ALA A 858 -29.20 1.53 -10.37
C ALA A 858 -29.82 1.94 -9.02
N ALA A 859 -29.01 2.10 -7.97
CA ALA A 859 -29.47 2.60 -6.67
C ALA A 859 -30.01 4.04 -6.77
N THR A 860 -29.28 4.91 -7.48
CA THR A 860 -29.70 6.29 -7.75
C THR A 860 -31.00 6.35 -8.58
N ALA A 861 -31.12 5.51 -9.60
CA ALA A 861 -32.32 5.39 -10.41
C ALA A 861 -33.51 4.87 -9.61
N MET A 862 -33.31 3.89 -8.72
CA MET A 862 -34.36 3.41 -7.82
C MET A 862 -34.87 4.51 -6.89
N CYS A 863 -34.00 5.42 -6.41
CA CYS A 863 -34.43 6.58 -5.64
C CYS A 863 -35.37 7.47 -6.47
N ALA A 864 -35.01 7.76 -7.72
CA ALA A 864 -35.86 8.54 -8.62
C ALA A 864 -37.19 7.82 -8.90
N HIS A 865 -37.17 6.52 -9.21
CA HIS A 865 -38.38 5.74 -9.48
C HIS A 865 -39.31 5.62 -8.27
N LEU A 866 -38.78 5.59 -7.05
CA LEU A 866 -39.60 5.63 -5.85
C LEU A 866 -40.35 6.96 -5.70
N LEU A 867 -39.70 8.07 -6.03
CA LEU A 867 -40.35 9.38 -6.07
C LEU A 867 -41.40 9.46 -7.18
N VAL A 868 -41.13 8.85 -8.34
CA VAL A 868 -42.11 8.75 -9.45
C VAL A 868 -43.33 7.94 -9.02
N ASP A 869 -43.13 6.79 -8.38
CA ASP A 869 -44.22 5.92 -7.93
C ASP A 869 -45.08 6.58 -6.84
N ARG A 870 -44.47 7.45 -6.03
CA ARG A 870 -45.16 8.30 -5.05
C ARG A 870 -45.85 9.53 -5.66
N GLY A 871 -45.72 9.76 -6.97
CA GLY A 871 -46.26 10.91 -7.67
C GLY A 871 -45.56 12.24 -7.36
N LEU A 872 -44.33 12.18 -6.82
CA LEU A 872 -43.53 13.36 -6.45
C LEU A 872 -42.56 13.79 -7.56
N LEU A 873 -42.25 12.87 -8.50
CA LEU A 873 -41.38 13.13 -9.64
C LEU A 873 -42.08 12.70 -10.93
N ASP A 874 -42.15 13.59 -11.91
CA ASP A 874 -42.66 13.30 -13.25
C ASP A 874 -41.49 13.12 -14.22
N LEU A 875 -41.47 11.99 -14.93
CA LEU A 875 -40.44 11.64 -15.90
C LEU A 875 -40.44 12.52 -17.14
N ASP A 876 -41.61 13.00 -17.56
CA ASP A 876 -41.78 13.78 -18.78
C ASP A 876 -41.75 15.30 -18.49
N ALA A 877 -41.72 15.68 -17.22
CA ALA A 877 -41.46 17.05 -16.82
C ALA A 877 -40.02 17.46 -17.14
N ALA A 878 -39.85 18.74 -17.48
CA ALA A 878 -38.54 19.35 -17.59
C ALA A 878 -37.80 19.28 -16.25
N VAL A 879 -36.50 18.98 -16.30
CA VAL A 879 -35.63 18.98 -15.10
C VAL A 879 -35.69 20.33 -14.40
N ALA A 880 -35.82 21.42 -15.18
CA ALA A 880 -35.98 22.79 -14.70
C ALA A 880 -37.16 23.00 -13.74
N ASN A 881 -38.18 22.14 -13.76
CA ASN A 881 -39.29 22.20 -12.80
C ASN A 881 -38.85 21.85 -11.37
N TYR A 882 -37.80 21.05 -11.23
CA TYR A 882 -37.23 20.62 -9.95
C TYR A 882 -35.89 21.29 -9.66
N TRP A 883 -35.13 21.60 -10.71
CA TRP A 883 -33.81 22.22 -10.67
C TRP A 883 -33.73 23.39 -11.68
N PRO A 884 -34.31 24.56 -11.35
CA PRO A 884 -34.44 25.69 -12.29
C PRO A 884 -33.14 26.13 -12.96
N GLU A 885 -32.03 26.11 -12.23
CA GLU A 885 -30.70 26.50 -12.68
C GLU A 885 -30.20 25.60 -13.83
N PHE A 886 -30.69 24.36 -13.91
CA PHE A 886 -30.35 23.42 -14.96
C PHE A 886 -30.79 23.88 -16.35
N ALA A 887 -31.79 24.78 -16.46
CA ALA A 887 -32.28 25.28 -17.75
C ALA A 887 -31.23 26.10 -18.53
N ALA A 888 -30.15 26.54 -17.87
CA ALA A 888 -29.13 27.39 -18.47
C ALA A 888 -28.53 26.78 -19.75
N ASN A 889 -28.09 27.63 -20.68
CA ASN A 889 -27.34 27.25 -21.87
C ASN A 889 -28.01 26.18 -22.75
N GLY A 890 -29.33 26.28 -22.93
CA GLY A 890 -30.11 25.47 -23.89
C GLY A 890 -30.55 24.10 -23.38
N LYS A 891 -30.74 23.97 -22.06
CA LYS A 891 -31.14 22.72 -21.38
C LYS A 891 -32.57 22.74 -20.84
N ASP A 892 -33.35 23.76 -21.19
CA ASP A 892 -34.75 23.95 -20.80
C ASP A 892 -35.68 22.82 -21.28
N CYS A 893 -35.31 22.14 -22.37
CA CYS A 893 -36.06 21.01 -22.91
C CYS A 893 -35.67 19.65 -22.32
N VAL A 894 -34.64 19.57 -21.46
CA VAL A 894 -34.18 18.30 -20.89
C VAL A 894 -35.21 17.80 -19.88
N THR A 895 -35.73 16.60 -20.09
CA THR A 895 -36.67 15.95 -19.15
C THR A 895 -35.96 15.04 -18.16
N VAL A 896 -36.63 14.69 -17.05
CA VAL A 896 -36.09 13.74 -16.06
C VAL A 896 -35.78 12.38 -16.71
N ARG A 897 -36.63 11.94 -17.65
CA ARG A 897 -36.40 10.73 -18.46
C ARG A 897 -35.09 10.80 -19.25
N MET A 898 -34.73 11.96 -19.80
CA MET A 898 -33.49 12.13 -20.57
C MET A 898 -32.23 11.96 -19.70
N LEU A 899 -32.29 12.34 -18.42
CA LEU A 899 -31.21 12.08 -17.47
C LEU A 899 -31.06 10.58 -17.22
N LEU A 900 -32.18 9.90 -16.98
CA LEU A 900 -32.21 8.47 -16.65
C LEU A 900 -31.81 7.57 -17.83
N ASN A 901 -32.16 7.93 -19.07
CA ASN A 901 -31.86 7.12 -20.26
C ASN A 901 -30.63 7.58 -21.05
N HIS A 902 -29.81 8.46 -20.46
CA HIS A 902 -28.56 8.96 -21.02
C HIS A 902 -28.67 9.78 -22.33
N SER A 903 -29.81 10.45 -22.57
CA SER A 903 -30.01 11.30 -23.76
C SER A 903 -29.94 12.82 -23.49
N ALA A 904 -29.60 13.22 -22.26
CA ALA A 904 -29.56 14.63 -21.85
C ALA A 904 -28.46 15.48 -22.51
N GLY A 905 -27.45 14.87 -23.13
CA GLY A 905 -26.39 15.60 -23.83
C GLY A 905 -25.22 16.06 -22.96
N ILE A 906 -25.08 15.56 -21.73
CA ILE A 906 -24.09 16.08 -20.76
C ILE A 906 -23.31 14.92 -20.10
N PRO A 907 -22.66 14.05 -20.88
CA PRO A 907 -21.99 12.87 -20.32
C PRO A 907 -20.77 13.20 -19.44
N ALA A 908 -20.16 14.39 -19.58
CA ALA A 908 -18.97 14.82 -18.85
C ALA A 908 -18.96 16.32 -18.58
N LEU A 909 -18.04 16.77 -17.72
CA LEU A 909 -17.71 18.19 -17.57
C LEU A 909 -16.67 18.60 -18.62
N GLN A 910 -16.97 19.67 -19.37
CA GLN A 910 -16.03 20.30 -20.30
C GLN A 910 -14.99 21.16 -19.56
N ALA A 911 -15.41 21.81 -18.47
CA ALA A 911 -14.51 22.55 -17.61
C ALA A 911 -13.62 21.60 -16.81
N LYS A 912 -12.37 21.98 -16.58
CA LYS A 912 -11.45 21.22 -15.74
C LYS A 912 -12.00 21.10 -14.32
N VAL A 913 -12.09 19.87 -13.81
CA VAL A 913 -12.48 19.59 -12.43
C VAL A 913 -11.29 19.88 -11.52
N PRO A 914 -11.45 20.68 -10.46
CA PRO A 914 -10.37 20.93 -9.50
C PRO A 914 -9.98 19.63 -8.76
N PRO A 915 -8.76 19.55 -8.20
CA PRO A 915 -8.38 18.43 -7.33
C PRO A 915 -9.44 18.21 -6.24
N GLN A 916 -9.83 16.96 -6.03
CA GLN A 916 -10.90 16.55 -5.10
C GLN A 916 -12.30 17.10 -5.42
N GLY A 917 -12.52 17.70 -6.59
CA GLY A 917 -13.78 18.36 -6.95
C GLY A 917 -15.02 17.47 -6.86
N PHE A 918 -14.90 16.18 -7.18
CA PHE A 918 -16.03 15.23 -7.09
C PHE A 918 -16.52 14.93 -5.66
N ILE A 919 -15.79 15.35 -4.62
CA ILE A 919 -16.24 15.23 -3.23
C ILE A 919 -17.30 16.30 -2.90
N ASP A 920 -17.21 17.47 -3.54
CA ASP A 920 -18.20 18.54 -3.41
C ASP A 920 -19.36 18.30 -4.39
N PHE A 921 -20.45 17.73 -3.86
CA PHE A 921 -21.62 17.39 -4.65
C PHE A 921 -22.30 18.63 -5.23
N GLU A 922 -22.45 19.70 -4.44
CA GLU A 922 -23.19 20.89 -4.86
C GLU A 922 -22.40 21.69 -5.89
N ALA A 923 -21.09 21.88 -5.68
CA ALA A 923 -20.24 22.56 -6.65
C ALA A 923 -20.19 21.80 -7.99
N THR A 924 -20.06 20.47 -7.94
CA THR A 924 -20.03 19.65 -9.16
C THR A 924 -21.40 19.67 -9.87
N ALA A 925 -22.51 19.58 -9.14
CA ALA A 925 -23.86 19.71 -9.71
C ALA A 925 -24.04 21.10 -10.36
N ALA A 926 -23.59 22.17 -9.71
CA ALA A 926 -23.63 23.53 -10.26
C ALA A 926 -22.84 23.65 -11.56
N MET A 927 -21.67 23.00 -11.66
CA MET A 927 -20.91 22.95 -12.92
C MET A 927 -21.70 22.28 -14.05
N PHE A 928 -22.41 21.18 -13.77
CA PHE A 928 -23.27 20.52 -14.76
C PHE A 928 -24.48 21.39 -15.15
N ALA A 929 -25.11 22.07 -14.20
CA ALA A 929 -26.19 23.03 -14.49
C ALA A 929 -25.71 24.20 -15.35
N ALA A 930 -24.49 24.69 -15.13
CA ALA A 930 -23.94 25.82 -15.88
C ALA A 930 -23.46 25.45 -17.30
N GLN A 931 -23.13 24.19 -17.58
CA GLN A 931 -22.55 23.77 -18.86
C GLN A 931 -23.59 23.70 -20.00
N ALA A 932 -23.19 24.03 -21.24
CA ALA A 932 -23.98 23.71 -22.44
C ALA A 932 -23.87 22.21 -22.79
N PRO A 933 -24.93 21.58 -23.35
CA PRO A 933 -24.84 20.17 -23.73
C PRO A 933 -23.91 19.98 -24.94
N PHE A 934 -23.26 18.81 -25.04
CA PHE A 934 -22.39 18.44 -26.16
C PHE A 934 -23.16 18.27 -27.48
N TRP A 935 -24.44 17.93 -27.39
CA TRP A 935 -25.38 17.82 -28.51
C TRP A 935 -26.78 18.24 -28.07
N THR A 936 -27.67 18.50 -29.02
CA THR A 936 -29.07 18.83 -28.71
C THR A 936 -29.71 17.71 -27.88
N PRO A 937 -30.23 17.98 -26.67
CA PRO A 937 -30.81 16.94 -25.83
C PRO A 937 -31.88 16.13 -26.57
N GLY A 938 -31.87 14.81 -26.38
CA GLY A 938 -32.77 13.87 -27.05
C GLY A 938 -32.40 13.50 -28.49
N THR A 939 -31.45 14.17 -29.16
CA THR A 939 -31.10 13.81 -30.55
C THR A 939 -30.03 12.73 -30.67
N LYS A 940 -29.24 12.51 -29.62
CA LYS A 940 -28.22 11.46 -29.52
C LYS A 940 -28.20 10.88 -28.11
N ASN A 941 -27.52 9.75 -27.96
CA ASN A 941 -27.28 9.08 -26.68
C ASN A 941 -25.78 9.00 -26.42
N GLY A 942 -25.40 9.24 -25.16
CA GLY A 942 -24.04 9.03 -24.69
C GLY A 942 -24.08 8.70 -23.22
N TYR A 943 -23.48 7.58 -22.85
CA TYR A 943 -23.49 7.08 -21.50
C TYR A 943 -22.93 8.12 -20.53
N HIS A 944 -23.71 8.46 -19.52
CA HIS A 944 -23.32 9.40 -18.48
C HIS A 944 -22.56 8.60 -17.42
N MET A 945 -21.22 8.65 -17.45
CA MET A 945 -20.37 7.83 -16.57
C MET A 945 -20.52 8.24 -15.10
N VAL A 946 -19.61 9.05 -14.53
CA VAL A 946 -19.78 9.47 -13.13
C VAL A 946 -20.85 10.58 -13.03
N SER A 947 -21.03 11.36 -14.10
CA SER A 947 -21.98 12.48 -14.24
C SER A 947 -23.43 12.15 -13.87
N PHE A 948 -23.88 10.92 -14.14
CA PHE A 948 -25.22 10.44 -13.76
C PHE A 948 -25.55 10.69 -12.29
N GLY A 949 -24.54 10.59 -11.41
CA GLY A 949 -24.68 10.76 -9.97
C GLY A 949 -25.18 12.15 -9.57
N TRP A 950 -24.64 13.21 -10.19
CA TRP A 950 -25.09 14.57 -9.92
C TRP A 950 -26.36 14.91 -10.69
N LEU A 951 -26.46 14.47 -11.94
CA LEU A 951 -27.62 14.78 -12.78
C LEU A 951 -28.92 14.21 -12.21
N VAL A 952 -28.96 12.92 -11.87
CA VAL A 952 -30.15 12.29 -11.27
C VAL A 952 -30.18 12.53 -9.76
N GLY A 953 -29.03 12.48 -9.09
CA GLY A 953 -28.95 12.65 -7.65
C GLY A 953 -29.40 14.02 -7.18
N GLU A 954 -29.13 15.11 -7.93
CA GLU A 954 -29.61 16.44 -7.58
C GLU A 954 -31.13 16.55 -7.69
N VAL A 955 -31.74 15.91 -8.70
CA VAL A 955 -33.21 15.85 -8.82
C VAL A 955 -33.81 15.10 -7.64
N VAL A 956 -33.25 13.95 -7.27
CA VAL A 956 -33.67 13.19 -6.07
C VAL A 956 -33.52 14.05 -4.82
N ARG A 957 -32.39 14.75 -4.66
CA ARG A 957 -32.10 15.59 -3.50
C ARG A 957 -33.11 16.73 -3.37
N ARG A 958 -33.40 17.44 -4.47
CA ARG A 958 -34.34 18.57 -4.47
C ARG A 958 -35.79 18.14 -4.24
N VAL A 959 -36.22 17.00 -4.80
CA VAL A 959 -37.60 16.51 -4.63
C VAL A 959 -37.82 15.88 -3.26
N SER A 960 -36.84 15.14 -2.74
CA SER A 960 -36.97 14.45 -1.45
C SER A 960 -36.61 15.31 -0.24
N GLY A 961 -35.81 16.37 -0.43
CA GLY A 961 -35.25 17.17 0.65
C GLY A 961 -34.15 16.47 1.46
N LYS A 962 -33.67 15.30 1.02
CA LYS A 962 -32.59 14.53 1.67
C LYS A 962 -31.40 14.41 0.72
N SER A 963 -30.19 14.28 1.26
CA SER A 963 -29.03 13.87 0.45
C SER A 963 -29.29 12.53 -0.23
N LEU A 964 -28.63 12.25 -1.35
CA LEU A 964 -28.87 11.02 -2.11
C LEU A 964 -28.62 9.77 -1.26
N GLY A 965 -27.52 9.76 -0.53
CA GLY A 965 -27.14 8.67 0.38
C GLY A 965 -28.09 8.53 1.56
N ALA A 966 -28.54 9.65 2.15
CA ALA A 966 -29.55 9.60 3.21
C ALA A 966 -30.90 9.10 2.69
N PHE A 967 -31.36 9.56 1.54
CA PHE A 967 -32.61 9.08 0.93
C PHE A 967 -32.51 7.60 0.59
N PHE A 968 -31.43 7.18 -0.06
CA PHE A 968 -31.19 5.78 -0.39
C PHE A 968 -31.18 4.90 0.87
N ARG A 969 -30.47 5.33 1.92
CA ARG A 969 -30.41 4.58 3.18
C ARG A 969 -31.78 4.49 3.87
N ASP A 970 -32.47 5.61 4.03
CA ASP A 970 -33.70 5.66 4.82
C ASP A 970 -34.88 4.98 4.10
N GLU A 971 -34.95 5.14 2.78
CA GLU A 971 -36.06 4.63 2.01
C GLU A 971 -35.78 3.23 1.47
N ILE A 972 -34.57 2.97 0.96
CA ILE A 972 -34.23 1.73 0.22
C ILE A 972 -33.37 0.76 1.05
N ALA A 973 -32.13 1.12 1.34
CA ALA A 973 -31.16 0.19 1.93
C ALA A 973 -31.58 -0.27 3.33
N GLY A 974 -32.05 0.63 4.19
CA GLY A 974 -32.52 0.30 5.54
C GLY A 974 -33.74 -0.62 5.53
N PRO A 975 -34.85 -0.23 4.86
CA PRO A 975 -36.06 -1.07 4.82
C PRO A 975 -35.88 -2.43 4.13
N LEU A 976 -34.95 -2.53 3.17
CA LEU A 976 -34.60 -3.80 2.52
C LEU A 976 -33.45 -4.56 3.20
N GLY A 977 -32.83 -3.98 4.25
CA GLY A 977 -31.70 -4.60 4.95
C GLY A 977 -30.44 -4.78 4.09
N LEU A 978 -30.19 -3.86 3.15
CA LEU A 978 -29.08 -3.94 2.20
C LEU A 978 -27.77 -3.50 2.84
N ASP A 979 -26.71 -4.27 2.57
CA ASP A 979 -25.33 -3.84 2.82
C ASP A 979 -24.80 -3.11 1.57
N PHE A 980 -25.37 -1.92 1.34
CA PHE A 980 -25.07 -1.04 0.22
C PHE A 980 -25.13 0.41 0.69
N TRP A 981 -24.01 1.12 0.53
CA TRP A 981 -23.84 2.50 0.92
C TRP A 981 -23.62 3.39 -0.30
N ILE A 982 -24.27 4.55 -0.32
CA ILE A 982 -23.87 5.73 -1.09
C ILE A 982 -23.44 6.75 -0.04
N GLY A 983 -22.13 6.98 0.10
CA GLY A 983 -21.55 7.61 1.28
C GLY A 983 -21.27 6.60 2.40
N LEU A 984 -20.11 5.93 2.33
CA LEU A 984 -19.70 4.91 3.29
C LEU A 984 -19.38 5.52 4.67
N PRO A 985 -19.99 5.04 5.76
CA PRO A 985 -19.65 5.52 7.09
C PRO A 985 -18.29 4.99 7.56
N ALA A 986 -17.62 5.76 8.43
CA ALA A 986 -16.30 5.41 8.95
C ALA A 986 -16.26 4.05 9.66
N SER A 987 -17.36 3.63 10.29
CA SER A 987 -17.47 2.35 11.00
C SER A 987 -17.32 1.14 10.10
N GLU A 988 -17.63 1.29 8.81
CA GLU A 988 -17.67 0.20 7.84
C GLU A 988 -16.37 0.05 7.06
N GLU A 989 -15.44 1.01 7.19
CA GLU A 989 -14.14 1.01 6.50
C GLU A 989 -13.32 -0.27 6.78
N LYS A 990 -13.47 -0.86 7.97
CA LYS A 990 -12.79 -2.11 8.34
C LYS A 990 -13.22 -3.33 7.51
N ARG A 991 -14.41 -3.28 6.89
CA ARG A 991 -14.98 -4.36 6.07
C ARG A 991 -14.69 -4.18 4.58
N LEU A 992 -14.01 -3.10 4.21
CA LEU A 992 -13.76 -2.74 2.82
C LEU A 992 -12.64 -3.57 2.21
N ALA A 993 -12.93 -4.22 1.09
CA ALA A 993 -11.90 -4.80 0.23
C ALA A 993 -11.18 -3.72 -0.58
N GLN A 994 -9.85 -3.85 -0.71
CA GLN A 994 -9.04 -2.97 -1.53
C GLN A 994 -9.37 -3.17 -3.02
N ALA A 995 -9.74 -2.10 -3.73
CA ALA A 995 -9.98 -2.17 -5.17
C ALA A 995 -8.65 -2.24 -5.93
N ILE A 996 -8.48 -3.28 -6.74
CA ILE A 996 -7.27 -3.58 -7.51
C ILE A 996 -7.56 -3.22 -8.98
N PRO A 997 -6.83 -2.27 -9.57
CA PRO A 997 -7.04 -1.90 -10.97
C PRO A 997 -6.68 -3.04 -11.92
N PHE A 998 -7.35 -3.07 -13.06
CA PHE A 998 -6.99 -3.98 -14.15
C PHE A 998 -5.73 -3.48 -14.85
N VAL A 999 -4.75 -4.37 -15.02
CA VAL A 999 -3.58 -4.12 -15.87
C VAL A 999 -3.69 -5.04 -17.09
N PRO A 1000 -3.86 -4.51 -18.32
CA PRO A 1000 -3.93 -5.34 -19.51
C PRO A 1000 -2.60 -6.07 -19.75
N PRO A 1001 -2.62 -7.35 -20.17
CA PRO A 1001 -1.42 -8.06 -20.60
C PRO A 1001 -0.69 -7.33 -21.73
N ALA A 1002 0.64 -7.42 -21.75
CA ALA A 1002 1.46 -6.83 -22.80
C ALA A 1002 1.01 -7.31 -24.19
N GLY A 1003 0.86 -6.38 -25.14
CA GLY A 1003 0.43 -6.69 -26.51
C GLY A 1003 -1.10 -6.77 -26.72
N THR A 1004 -1.92 -6.56 -25.68
CA THR A 1004 -3.39 -6.47 -25.84
C THR A 1004 -3.76 -5.19 -26.62
N PRO A 1005 -4.45 -5.28 -27.78
CA PRO A 1005 -4.87 -4.09 -28.52
C PRO A 1005 -5.88 -3.24 -27.73
N PRO A 1006 -5.73 -1.90 -27.70
CA PRO A 1006 -6.68 -1.04 -27.02
C PRO A 1006 -8.03 -1.03 -27.73
N SER A 1007 -9.13 -0.91 -26.97
CA SER A 1007 -10.46 -0.67 -27.55
C SER A 1007 -10.53 0.70 -28.22
N GLU A 1008 -11.55 0.94 -29.06
CA GLU A 1008 -11.76 2.26 -29.69
C GLU A 1008 -11.97 3.36 -28.63
N PHE A 1009 -12.69 3.03 -27.55
CA PHE A 1009 -12.84 3.92 -26.38
C PHE A 1009 -11.49 4.30 -25.78
N LEU A 1010 -10.63 3.31 -25.48
CA LEU A 1010 -9.33 3.56 -24.85
C LEU A 1010 -8.39 4.30 -25.80
N THR A 1011 -8.44 3.96 -27.09
CA THR A 1011 -7.67 4.65 -28.14
C THR A 1011 -8.06 6.13 -28.22
N THR A 1012 -9.35 6.44 -28.25
CA THR A 1012 -9.86 7.83 -28.30
C THR A 1012 -9.51 8.59 -27.03
N LEU A 1013 -9.70 7.96 -25.86
CA LEU A 1013 -9.33 8.52 -24.56
C LEU A 1013 -7.84 8.91 -24.52
N MET A 1014 -6.95 8.06 -25.01
CA MET A 1014 -5.50 8.30 -24.96
C MET A 1014 -5.02 9.31 -26.01
N SER A 1015 -5.72 9.44 -27.14
CA SER A 1015 -5.26 10.23 -28.29
C SER A 1015 -5.87 11.64 -28.36
N ASP A 1016 -7.04 11.86 -27.77
CA ASP A 1016 -7.72 13.16 -27.80
C ASP A 1016 -8.17 13.62 -26.40
N PRO A 1017 -7.38 14.52 -25.76
CA PRO A 1017 -7.73 15.12 -24.47
C PRO A 1017 -9.01 15.99 -24.47
N GLY A 1018 -9.52 16.37 -25.64
CA GLY A 1018 -10.79 17.10 -25.78
C GLY A 1018 -12.00 16.19 -25.97
N SER A 1019 -11.79 14.88 -26.15
CA SER A 1019 -12.86 13.93 -26.41
C SER A 1019 -13.78 13.72 -25.19
N ILE A 1020 -15.03 13.31 -25.45
CA ILE A 1020 -15.97 12.94 -24.40
C ILE A 1020 -15.41 11.80 -23.53
N GLN A 1021 -14.66 10.88 -24.13
CA GLN A 1021 -14.03 9.74 -23.46
C GLN A 1021 -13.00 10.22 -22.44
N PHE A 1022 -12.08 11.11 -22.84
CA PHE A 1022 -11.10 11.69 -21.93
C PHE A 1022 -11.77 12.52 -20.83
N LEU A 1023 -12.72 13.39 -21.18
CA LEU A 1023 -13.40 14.23 -20.19
C LEU A 1023 -14.24 13.40 -19.20
N SER A 1024 -14.86 12.31 -19.65
CA SER A 1024 -15.65 11.43 -18.77
C SER A 1024 -14.79 10.60 -17.82
N PHE A 1025 -13.55 10.26 -18.22
CA PHE A 1025 -12.72 9.29 -17.51
C PHE A 1025 -11.52 9.92 -16.79
N MET A 1026 -10.88 10.93 -17.37
CA MET A 1026 -9.65 11.55 -16.88
C MET A 1026 -9.87 12.90 -16.20
N ASN A 1027 -10.91 13.65 -16.57
CA ASN A 1027 -11.24 14.95 -15.95
C ASN A 1027 -12.06 14.77 -14.66
N THR A 1028 -11.48 14.09 -13.66
CA THR A 1028 -12.19 13.65 -12.44
C THR A 1028 -11.71 14.32 -11.16
N GLY A 1029 -10.72 15.21 -11.24
CA GLY A 1029 -10.12 15.82 -10.05
C GLY A 1029 -9.38 14.82 -9.14
N GLY A 1030 -9.00 13.64 -9.64
CA GLY A 1030 -8.27 12.62 -8.86
C GLY A 1030 -9.14 11.55 -8.19
N PHE A 1031 -10.34 11.29 -8.72
CA PHE A 1031 -11.27 10.28 -8.20
C PHE A 1031 -10.62 8.91 -8.02
N ASP A 1032 -10.56 8.44 -6.77
CA ASP A 1032 -9.96 7.16 -6.38
C ASP A 1032 -10.76 6.51 -5.23
N MET A 1033 -11.41 5.40 -5.53
CA MET A 1033 -12.23 4.67 -4.54
C MET A 1033 -11.42 3.96 -3.45
N ASN A 1034 -10.09 3.89 -3.57
CA ASN A 1034 -9.22 3.46 -2.46
C ASN A 1034 -8.97 4.59 -1.44
N GLN A 1035 -9.34 5.84 -1.73
CA GLN A 1035 -9.31 6.93 -0.77
C GLN A 1035 -10.64 7.13 -0.06
N ARG A 1036 -10.56 7.28 1.27
CA ARG A 1036 -11.73 7.43 2.16
C ARG A 1036 -12.65 8.59 1.78
N ALA A 1037 -12.07 9.71 1.34
CA ALA A 1037 -12.83 10.93 1.02
C ALA A 1037 -13.86 10.68 -0.10
N TYR A 1038 -13.49 9.93 -1.15
CA TYR A 1038 -14.41 9.59 -2.25
C TYR A 1038 -15.44 8.53 -1.88
N ARG A 1039 -15.12 7.58 -0.99
CA ARG A 1039 -16.11 6.61 -0.48
C ARG A 1039 -17.14 7.26 0.43
N ALA A 1040 -16.72 8.22 1.23
CA ALA A 1040 -17.61 8.98 2.11
C ALA A 1040 -18.48 9.98 1.34
N ALA A 1041 -18.06 10.39 0.14
CA ALA A 1041 -18.86 11.23 -0.74
C ALA A 1041 -20.03 10.44 -1.38
N GLU A 1042 -21.18 11.08 -1.51
CA GLU A 1042 -22.40 10.48 -2.08
C GLU A 1042 -22.41 10.50 -3.62
N ILE A 1043 -21.37 9.97 -4.25
CA ILE A 1043 -21.20 10.01 -5.71
C ILE A 1043 -22.12 8.96 -6.36
N GLY A 1044 -23.38 9.31 -6.62
CA GLY A 1044 -24.41 8.38 -7.13
C GLY A 1044 -24.10 7.68 -8.46
N GLY A 1045 -23.11 8.14 -9.21
CA GLY A 1045 -22.69 7.56 -10.48
C GLY A 1045 -21.71 6.39 -10.34
N ALA A 1046 -20.88 6.37 -9.28
CA ALA A 1046 -19.80 5.39 -9.12
C ALA A 1046 -19.28 5.18 -7.68
N GLY A 1047 -19.73 5.95 -6.70
CA GLY A 1047 -19.22 5.95 -5.32
C GLY A 1047 -19.83 4.90 -4.40
N GLY A 1048 -20.71 4.05 -4.91
CA GLY A 1048 -21.38 3.03 -4.13
C GLY A 1048 -20.43 1.93 -3.66
N VAL A 1049 -20.61 1.51 -2.41
CA VAL A 1049 -19.86 0.42 -1.78
C VAL A 1049 -20.85 -0.62 -1.28
N ALA A 1050 -20.72 -1.86 -1.74
CA ALA A 1050 -21.66 -2.93 -1.44
C ALA A 1050 -21.01 -4.32 -1.50
N ASN A 1051 -21.78 -5.34 -1.12
CA ASN A 1051 -21.50 -6.73 -1.46
C ASN A 1051 -22.56 -7.30 -2.40
N ALA A 1052 -22.39 -8.54 -2.84
CA ALA A 1052 -23.34 -9.19 -3.73
C ALA A 1052 -24.77 -9.28 -3.18
N ARG A 1053 -24.94 -9.47 -1.86
CA ARG A 1053 -26.27 -9.45 -1.22
C ARG A 1053 -26.92 -8.08 -1.28
N GLY A 1054 -26.15 -7.01 -1.07
CA GLY A 1054 -26.63 -5.63 -1.23
C GLY A 1054 -27.12 -5.37 -2.66
N LEU A 1055 -26.38 -5.84 -3.67
CA LEU A 1055 -26.78 -5.73 -5.08
C LEU A 1055 -28.04 -6.58 -5.38
N ALA A 1056 -28.02 -7.88 -5.09
CA ALA A 1056 -29.15 -8.78 -5.38
C ALA A 1056 -30.41 -8.39 -4.61
N GLY A 1057 -30.27 -8.02 -3.33
CA GLY A 1057 -31.36 -7.62 -2.45
C GLY A 1057 -32.04 -6.33 -2.89
N MET A 1058 -31.30 -5.41 -3.50
CA MET A 1058 -31.88 -4.21 -4.10
C MET A 1058 -32.87 -4.55 -5.25
N PHE A 1059 -32.54 -5.58 -6.03
CA PHE A 1059 -33.30 -5.98 -7.21
C PHE A 1059 -34.38 -7.04 -6.93
N ALA A 1060 -34.22 -7.87 -5.89
CA ALA A 1060 -35.14 -8.97 -5.57
C ALA A 1060 -36.62 -8.55 -5.38
N PRO A 1061 -36.97 -7.40 -4.75
CA PRO A 1061 -38.36 -6.96 -4.65
C PRO A 1061 -39.00 -6.66 -6.02
N LEU A 1062 -38.19 -6.38 -7.03
CA LEU A 1062 -38.65 -6.01 -8.37
C LEU A 1062 -39.08 -7.22 -9.22
N THR A 1063 -38.77 -8.46 -8.79
CA THR A 1063 -39.18 -9.68 -9.49
C THR A 1063 -40.60 -10.13 -9.13
N THR A 1064 -41.02 -9.90 -7.87
CA THR A 1064 -42.30 -10.40 -7.34
C THR A 1064 -43.38 -9.33 -7.17
N ALA A 1065 -43.04 -8.05 -7.36
CA ALA A 1065 -43.92 -6.90 -7.15
C ALA A 1065 -44.54 -6.80 -5.73
N LYS A 1066 -43.96 -7.46 -4.72
CA LYS A 1066 -44.39 -7.34 -3.33
C LYS A 1066 -43.64 -6.20 -2.64
N GLY A 1067 -44.28 -5.03 -2.61
CA GLY A 1067 -44.17 -4.09 -1.48
C GLY A 1067 -43.25 -2.88 -1.64
N TYR A 1068 -42.52 -2.72 -2.75
CA TYR A 1068 -41.51 -1.65 -2.85
C TYR A 1068 -41.76 -0.61 -3.96
N LEU A 1069 -42.15 -1.03 -5.17
CA LEU A 1069 -42.63 -0.17 -6.27
C LEU A 1069 -43.89 -0.79 -6.89
N SER A 1070 -44.77 0.02 -7.49
CA SER A 1070 -45.93 -0.47 -8.21
C SER A 1070 -45.54 -1.35 -9.39
N ARG A 1071 -46.38 -2.35 -9.72
CA ARG A 1071 -46.11 -3.25 -10.84
C ARG A 1071 -46.02 -2.51 -12.18
N SER A 1072 -46.86 -1.50 -12.39
CA SER A 1072 -46.79 -0.61 -13.56
C SER A 1072 -45.44 0.12 -13.67
N ARG A 1073 -44.85 0.51 -12.55
CA ARG A 1073 -43.56 1.20 -12.53
C ARG A 1073 -42.43 0.24 -12.89
N ILE A 1074 -42.43 -0.95 -12.31
CA ILE A 1074 -41.48 -2.03 -12.65
C ILE A 1074 -41.56 -2.38 -14.14
N ASP A 1075 -42.77 -2.56 -14.67
CA ASP A 1075 -43.00 -2.88 -16.09
C ASP A 1075 -42.48 -1.79 -17.04
N ALA A 1076 -42.42 -0.53 -16.58
CA ALA A 1076 -41.88 0.57 -17.35
C ALA A 1076 -40.35 0.71 -17.19
N MET A 1077 -39.78 0.39 -16.02
CA MET A 1077 -38.31 0.38 -15.77
C MET A 1077 -37.55 -0.64 -16.62
N ARG A 1078 -38.22 -1.66 -17.16
CA ARG A 1078 -37.62 -2.70 -18.01
C ARG A 1078 -37.81 -2.47 -19.51
N LYS A 1079 -38.49 -1.39 -19.92
CA LYS A 1079 -38.72 -1.08 -21.33
C LYS A 1079 -37.57 -0.24 -21.88
N PRO A 1080 -37.07 -0.53 -23.10
CA PRO A 1080 -36.11 0.33 -23.76
C PRO A 1080 -36.70 1.74 -23.89
N SER A 1081 -35.91 2.73 -23.51
CA SER A 1081 -36.25 4.14 -23.60
C SER A 1081 -35.21 4.93 -24.41
N MET A 1082 -34.03 4.35 -24.64
CA MET A 1082 -33.05 4.86 -25.59
C MET A 1082 -32.17 3.71 -26.11
N GLU A 1083 -31.95 3.69 -27.43
CA GLU A 1083 -31.14 2.69 -28.14
C GLU A 1083 -30.31 3.38 -29.21
N THR A 1084 -29.05 2.96 -29.38
CA THR A 1084 -28.18 3.45 -30.45
C THR A 1084 -27.20 2.37 -30.89
N GLU A 1085 -26.87 2.37 -32.19
CA GLU A 1085 -25.78 1.54 -32.74
C GLU A 1085 -24.39 2.04 -32.34
N ARG A 1086 -24.30 3.30 -31.89
CA ARG A 1086 -23.06 3.91 -31.45
C ARG A 1086 -23.32 4.98 -30.40
N ASP A 1087 -22.97 4.68 -29.17
CA ASP A 1087 -22.99 5.61 -28.03
C ASP A 1087 -21.87 6.65 -28.16
N GLU A 1088 -22.17 7.93 -27.94
CA GLU A 1088 -21.19 9.02 -28.09
C GLU A 1088 -20.08 8.98 -27.02
N THR A 1089 -20.31 8.32 -25.88
CA THR A 1089 -19.32 8.14 -24.82
C THR A 1089 -18.61 6.80 -24.96
N LEU A 1090 -19.33 5.68 -25.02
CA LEU A 1090 -18.75 4.33 -25.00
C LEU A 1090 -18.28 3.84 -26.38
N LEU A 1091 -18.74 4.46 -27.47
CA LEU A 1091 -18.42 4.11 -28.86
C LEU A 1091 -18.85 2.69 -29.29
N ILE A 1092 -19.75 2.07 -28.54
CA ILE A 1092 -20.35 0.76 -28.81
C ILE A 1092 -21.89 0.89 -28.90
N PRO A 1093 -22.61 -0.11 -29.43
CA PRO A 1093 -24.06 -0.10 -29.36
C PRO A 1093 -24.53 -0.19 -27.90
N THR A 1094 -25.57 0.59 -27.56
CA THR A 1094 -26.14 0.64 -26.21
C THR A 1094 -27.67 0.59 -26.25
N ARG A 1095 -28.25 -0.03 -25.21
CA ARG A 1095 -29.69 -0.19 -24.99
C ARG A 1095 -30.05 0.08 -23.53
N PHE A 1096 -30.69 1.23 -23.28
CA PHE A 1096 -31.01 1.69 -21.92
C PHE A 1096 -32.52 1.80 -21.70
N ALA A 1097 -32.95 1.36 -20.52
CA ALA A 1097 -34.19 1.81 -19.90
C ALA A 1097 -33.93 3.05 -19.03
N GLU A 1098 -34.94 3.48 -18.28
CA GLU A 1098 -34.86 4.65 -17.40
C GLU A 1098 -33.96 4.36 -16.18
N GLY A 1099 -32.64 4.54 -16.34
CA GLY A 1099 -31.63 4.37 -15.29
C GLY A 1099 -31.00 2.98 -15.22
N PHE A 1100 -31.33 2.10 -16.18
CA PHE A 1100 -30.88 0.71 -16.20
C PHE A 1100 -30.37 0.30 -17.57
N MET A 1101 -29.32 -0.51 -17.59
CA MET A 1101 -28.87 -1.27 -18.74
C MET A 1101 -29.83 -2.43 -18.99
N LEU A 1102 -30.16 -2.64 -20.27
CA LEU A 1102 -30.83 -3.85 -20.76
C LEU A 1102 -29.79 -4.76 -21.42
N SER A 1103 -30.25 -5.88 -21.98
CA SER A 1103 -29.39 -6.78 -22.76
C SER A 1103 -28.75 -6.04 -23.95
N MET A 1104 -27.42 -6.07 -24.03
CA MET A 1104 -26.58 -5.51 -25.09
C MET A 1104 -25.60 -6.59 -25.59
N PRO A 1105 -26.04 -7.52 -26.46
CA PRO A 1105 -25.20 -8.66 -26.86
C PRO A 1105 -23.98 -8.28 -27.69
N ASN A 1106 -24.05 -7.18 -28.45
CA ASN A 1106 -22.96 -6.58 -29.21
C ASN A 1106 -22.01 -7.58 -29.91
N PRO A 1107 -22.52 -8.53 -30.73
CA PRO A 1107 -21.73 -9.65 -31.25
C PRO A 1107 -20.60 -9.24 -32.22
N LYS A 1108 -20.61 -7.99 -32.68
CA LYS A 1108 -19.57 -7.42 -33.55
C LYS A 1108 -18.47 -6.70 -32.77
N GLN A 1109 -18.58 -6.58 -31.45
CA GLN A 1109 -17.64 -5.89 -30.59
C GLN A 1109 -16.68 -6.89 -29.90
N PRO A 1110 -15.51 -6.45 -29.44
CA PRO A 1110 -14.57 -7.29 -28.69
C PRO A 1110 -15.17 -7.83 -27.38
N ALA A 1111 -14.54 -8.88 -26.82
CA ALA A 1111 -14.88 -9.41 -25.51
C ALA A 1111 -14.87 -8.31 -24.43
N GLY A 1112 -15.85 -8.33 -23.54
CA GLY A 1112 -16.03 -7.29 -22.51
C GLY A 1112 -16.78 -6.04 -22.97
N ALA A 1113 -17.28 -5.98 -24.21
CA ALA A 1113 -18.15 -4.90 -24.71
C ALA A 1113 -19.63 -5.32 -24.82
N SER A 1114 -20.01 -6.39 -24.15
CA SER A 1114 -21.37 -6.95 -24.13
C SER A 1114 -21.86 -7.17 -22.71
N VAL A 1115 -23.17 -7.19 -22.54
CA VAL A 1115 -23.84 -7.77 -21.36
C VAL A 1115 -25.10 -8.48 -21.88
N ARG A 1116 -25.13 -9.81 -21.77
CA ARG A 1116 -26.26 -10.61 -22.25
C ARG A 1116 -27.17 -10.95 -21.08
N LEU A 1117 -28.40 -10.49 -21.16
CA LEU A 1117 -29.47 -10.74 -20.19
C LEU A 1117 -30.75 -11.17 -20.92
N GLY A 1118 -31.72 -11.66 -20.16
CA GLY A 1118 -33.06 -12.02 -20.63
C GLY A 1118 -33.82 -10.84 -21.18
N GLU A 1119 -34.74 -11.10 -22.12
CA GLU A 1119 -35.60 -10.04 -22.63
C GLU A 1119 -36.55 -9.59 -21.51
N GLY A 1120 -36.46 -8.33 -21.11
CA GLY A 1120 -37.18 -7.77 -19.95
C GLY A 1120 -36.39 -7.78 -18.64
N ALA A 1121 -35.15 -8.28 -18.64
CA ALA A 1121 -34.19 -8.06 -17.57
C ALA A 1121 -33.60 -6.65 -17.63
N PHE A 1122 -33.31 -6.09 -16.46
CA PHE A 1122 -32.75 -4.75 -16.34
C PHE A 1122 -31.89 -4.63 -15.08
N GLY A 1123 -30.80 -3.88 -15.19
CA GLY A 1123 -29.85 -3.73 -14.10
C GLY A 1123 -28.73 -2.78 -14.44
N HIS A 1124 -27.55 -2.99 -13.87
CA HIS A 1124 -26.39 -2.18 -14.21
C HIS A 1124 -25.08 -2.92 -13.97
N VAL A 1125 -24.14 -2.78 -14.92
CA VAL A 1125 -22.77 -3.27 -14.81
C VAL A 1125 -21.87 -2.19 -14.19
N GLY A 1126 -21.05 -2.57 -13.22
CA GLY A 1126 -19.99 -1.76 -12.61
C GLY A 1126 -18.69 -1.86 -13.39
N MET A 1127 -17.86 -0.81 -13.30
CA MET A 1127 -16.52 -0.82 -13.90
C MET A 1127 -15.75 -2.05 -13.40
N GLY A 1128 -15.06 -2.71 -14.33
CA GLY A 1128 -14.29 -3.89 -14.01
C GLY A 1128 -15.08 -5.19 -13.90
N GLY A 1129 -16.42 -5.19 -13.94
CA GLY A 1129 -17.25 -6.40 -14.08
C GLY A 1129 -18.24 -6.73 -12.95
N SER A 1130 -18.45 -5.87 -11.95
CA SER A 1130 -19.55 -6.08 -10.98
C SER A 1130 -20.89 -5.97 -11.70
N ILE A 1131 -21.94 -6.62 -11.21
CA ILE A 1131 -23.27 -6.50 -11.81
C ILE A 1131 -24.36 -6.72 -10.76
N GLY A 1132 -25.44 -5.93 -10.85
CA GLY A 1132 -26.70 -6.21 -10.19
C GLY A 1132 -27.85 -6.06 -11.18
N PHE A 1133 -28.79 -7.02 -11.21
CA PHE A 1133 -29.97 -6.94 -12.07
C PHE A 1133 -31.15 -7.77 -11.56
N ALA A 1134 -32.34 -7.48 -12.08
CA ALA A 1134 -33.55 -8.30 -11.95
C ALA A 1134 -34.04 -8.77 -13.32
N ASP A 1135 -34.58 -9.97 -13.37
CA ASP A 1135 -35.40 -10.47 -14.45
C ASP A 1135 -36.78 -10.89 -13.90
N PRO A 1136 -37.81 -10.02 -14.04
CA PRO A 1136 -39.15 -10.36 -13.58
C PRO A 1136 -39.84 -11.46 -14.40
N ASN A 1137 -39.37 -11.80 -15.61
CA ASN A 1137 -39.92 -12.91 -16.39
C ASN A 1137 -39.39 -14.24 -15.87
N ALA A 1138 -38.08 -14.31 -15.64
CA ALA A 1138 -37.42 -15.48 -15.08
C ALA A 1138 -37.58 -15.58 -13.54
N GLY A 1139 -38.11 -14.54 -12.89
CA GLY A 1139 -38.44 -14.51 -11.46
C GLY A 1139 -37.24 -14.34 -10.53
N PHE A 1140 -36.06 -13.94 -11.02
CA PHE A 1140 -34.84 -13.88 -10.22
C PHE A 1140 -34.10 -12.55 -10.28
N ALA A 1141 -33.31 -12.27 -9.23
CA ALA A 1141 -32.39 -11.15 -9.14
C ALA A 1141 -31.01 -11.64 -8.74
N MET A 1142 -29.97 -11.01 -9.27
CA MET A 1142 -28.59 -11.43 -9.10
C MET A 1142 -27.69 -10.24 -8.77
N GLY A 1143 -26.68 -10.48 -7.94
CA GLY A 1143 -25.63 -9.54 -7.60
C GLY A 1143 -24.28 -10.23 -7.58
N TYR A 1144 -23.27 -9.65 -8.22
CA TYR A 1144 -21.88 -10.10 -8.19
C TYR A 1144 -20.95 -8.90 -8.01
N ALA A 1145 -20.03 -9.01 -7.06
CA ALA A 1145 -19.12 -7.94 -6.67
C ALA A 1145 -17.73 -8.52 -6.36
N MET A 1146 -16.67 -7.85 -6.82
CA MET A 1146 -15.29 -8.35 -6.74
C MET A 1146 -14.30 -7.19 -6.60
N ASN A 1147 -13.15 -7.45 -5.98
CA ASN A 1147 -12.16 -6.41 -5.69
C ASN A 1147 -11.10 -6.23 -6.77
N LYS A 1148 -10.90 -7.20 -7.68
CA LYS A 1148 -10.02 -7.04 -8.84
C LYS A 1148 -10.82 -6.68 -10.07
N LEU A 1149 -10.59 -5.49 -10.63
CA LEU A 1149 -11.24 -5.08 -11.86
C LEU A 1149 -10.71 -5.91 -13.04
N GLY A 1150 -11.60 -6.27 -13.96
CA GLY A 1150 -11.27 -6.88 -15.26
C GLY A 1150 -11.33 -5.88 -16.40
N GLY A 1151 -10.81 -6.27 -17.57
CA GLY A 1151 -10.90 -5.46 -18.78
C GLY A 1151 -12.30 -5.44 -19.40
N GLY A 1152 -12.53 -4.51 -20.32
CA GLY A 1152 -13.81 -4.34 -21.03
C GLY A 1152 -14.55 -3.04 -20.67
N ILE A 1153 -15.57 -2.72 -21.46
CA ILE A 1153 -16.44 -1.54 -21.27
C ILE A 1153 -17.71 -1.91 -20.47
N LEU A 1154 -18.23 -3.12 -20.68
CA LEU A 1154 -19.42 -3.68 -20.03
C LEU A 1154 -19.02 -4.88 -19.16
N LEU A 1155 -19.75 -6.00 -19.25
CA LEU A 1155 -19.53 -7.17 -18.40
C LEU A 1155 -18.40 -8.02 -18.96
N ASN A 1156 -17.41 -8.32 -18.14
CA ASN A 1156 -16.34 -9.23 -18.52
C ASN A 1156 -16.78 -10.70 -18.41
N GLU A 1157 -15.90 -11.60 -18.83
CA GLU A 1157 -16.19 -13.04 -18.85
C GLU A 1157 -16.55 -13.60 -17.47
N ARG A 1158 -15.93 -13.12 -16.38
CA ARG A 1158 -16.21 -13.60 -15.02
C ARG A 1158 -17.64 -13.32 -14.60
N GLY A 1159 -18.15 -12.13 -14.88
CA GLY A 1159 -19.53 -11.79 -14.58
C GLY A 1159 -20.49 -12.52 -15.53
N GLN A 1160 -20.17 -12.53 -16.82
CA GLN A 1160 -21.05 -13.10 -17.84
C GLN A 1160 -21.22 -14.62 -17.70
N SER A 1161 -20.18 -15.37 -17.32
CA SER A 1161 -20.28 -16.80 -17.08
C SER A 1161 -21.25 -17.14 -15.95
N LEU A 1162 -21.35 -16.28 -14.93
CA LEU A 1162 -22.27 -16.47 -13.81
C LEU A 1162 -23.72 -16.17 -14.22
N VAL A 1163 -23.92 -15.14 -15.04
CA VAL A 1163 -25.22 -14.81 -15.63
C VAL A 1163 -25.70 -15.96 -16.52
N ASP A 1164 -24.83 -16.44 -17.43
CA ASP A 1164 -25.15 -17.53 -18.36
C ASP A 1164 -25.52 -18.80 -17.59
N ALA A 1165 -24.79 -19.14 -16.52
CA ALA A 1165 -25.10 -20.27 -15.64
C ALA A 1165 -26.45 -20.09 -14.91
N ALA A 1166 -26.76 -18.89 -14.41
CA ALA A 1166 -28.01 -18.63 -13.70
C ALA A 1166 -29.24 -18.80 -14.60
N TYR A 1167 -29.18 -18.27 -15.83
CA TYR A 1167 -30.24 -18.44 -16.82
C TYR A 1167 -30.42 -19.91 -17.25
N ALA A 1168 -29.31 -20.63 -17.47
CA ALA A 1168 -29.36 -22.05 -17.80
C ALA A 1168 -30.07 -22.88 -16.72
N THR A 1169 -29.84 -22.55 -15.43
CA THR A 1169 -30.49 -23.24 -14.31
C THR A 1169 -32.01 -23.02 -14.27
N VAL A 1170 -32.50 -21.82 -14.60
CA VAL A 1170 -33.95 -21.52 -14.60
C VAL A 1170 -34.65 -21.92 -15.90
N GLY A 1171 -33.95 -22.59 -16.83
CA GLY A 1171 -34.51 -23.12 -18.07
C GLY A 1171 -34.64 -22.09 -19.19
N GLU A 1172 -33.90 -20.99 -19.11
CA GLU A 1172 -33.84 -19.95 -20.15
C GLU A 1172 -32.44 -19.89 -20.78
N THR A 1173 -32.31 -19.27 -21.95
CA THR A 1173 -31.02 -19.10 -22.64
C THR A 1173 -30.94 -17.67 -23.17
N VAL A 1174 -29.82 -17.00 -22.95
CA VAL A 1174 -29.61 -15.57 -23.22
C VAL A 1174 -28.39 -15.26 -24.05
#